data_AF-A0A960UGI8-F1
#
_entry.id   AF-A0A960UGI8-F1
#
_cell.length_a   1.000
_cell.length_b   1.000
_cell.length_c   1.000
_cell.angle_alpha   90.00
_cell.angle_beta   90.00
_cell.angle_gamma   90.00
#
_symmetry.space_group_name_H-M   'P 1'
#
loop_
_entity.id
_entity.type
_entity.pdbx_description
1 polymer ?
#
loop_
_entity_poly.entity_id
_entity_poly.type
_entity_poly.pdbx_seq_one_letter_code
_entity_poly.pdbx_strand_id
1 'polypeptide(L)'
;MRRPWHIPLLSLLPLVAAGGLCGASPTSVPGPLLGPDTLSVAHRAAMESELDGLRAAVARDELGWRAGETSMLRLTPEERLRRLAERPWPQTSRGGEAARGKGRKTLPPRIDWRDARGDFVSGVREQASCADGWIFAATGALESAFLRATKGGRLPDFDLAEQQALSCLDDYGLGRGCEGGWPEDVFWLAENVGLLEEGCQPYAGDPQRACDSHCPDADARRWRFAADGLVCAAADPVAIKRALVEHGPLVTTLSVDAGFMAYAGGVYRPLGPVLGYHALLLVGYDDAEGCFLVKNSWGEGWGEAGFARIAYDADCDLGNWTRWVEFDPSAMGPFAAMKPSAQRARSGESLTFRDRSLGVNAPITVWEWDLDGDGVVDATGPGPQRFVYASAGRYTPTLRVVDAQGREARRALEGGVEIVFDGPLWTVDAAAGAPDGDGSPARPFADIQQAINAAAPGDTVRVLPGVYRGAMNTALDNAGKALLLLAAGEPGDVRIDGEGEHRLLRLDAAGTPVGSASPLVRLEGFTLERGADPLRGGGILAEGVSLELVDCTVENCQTLKDVGAGGAIWCDRDLRLERCSFLENRSGGDGGAIFAAGGSVQLDGCRFDANAAGAEGGALWQGGGVLAAARSAFVDNAALLRGGALGLLGVNAGLDALRFTNNAVTAPAGDLRGGGAVAWEAPGADLLVTNCLFTGNEAPEGGALRADGGRLSGAQLTFWGNRALRRGGALALMGTGEADPVIANSILWGNAAPEASEFAAPGGAEFRHCVLAGGAGGKLVIDLDPRFRDPDGGDFSLDDDSPCLGAGAREG
;
A
#
# COMPACT_ATOMS: atom_id res chain seq x y z
N MET A 1 -23.27 -34.44 55.90
CA MET A 1 -24.07 -33.40 56.58
C MET A 1 -23.56 -32.05 56.12
N ARG A 2 -24.41 -31.27 55.46
CA ARG A 2 -24.11 -29.93 54.92
C ARG A 2 -24.20 -28.88 56.04
N ARG A 3 -23.28 -27.90 56.07
CA ARG A 3 -23.58 -26.45 56.04
C ARG A 3 -22.36 -25.64 55.52
N PRO A 4 -22.57 -24.57 54.73
CA PRO A 4 -21.54 -23.76 54.08
C PRO A 4 -21.18 -22.50 54.90
N TRP A 5 -20.10 -21.81 54.54
CA TRP A 5 -19.78 -20.46 55.03
C TRP A 5 -19.51 -19.48 53.89
N HIS A 6 -20.16 -18.32 54.01
CA HIS A 6 -20.15 -17.12 53.18
C HIS A 6 -18.91 -16.25 53.39
N ILE A 7 -18.50 -15.53 52.34
CA ILE A 7 -17.76 -14.24 52.38
C ILE A 7 -18.49 -13.29 51.40
N PRO A 8 -18.67 -11.99 51.70
CA PRO A 8 -19.80 -11.21 51.21
C PRO A 8 -19.60 -10.57 49.83
N LEU A 9 -20.65 -10.59 49.01
CA LEU A 9 -20.85 -9.70 47.88
C LEU A 9 -21.25 -8.30 48.38
N LEU A 10 -20.58 -7.27 47.91
CA LEU A 10 -21.10 -5.91 47.93
C LEU A 10 -22.14 -5.76 46.80
N SER A 11 -23.32 -5.33 47.22
CA SER A 11 -24.57 -5.18 46.48
C SER A 11 -24.58 -3.94 45.57
N LEU A 12 -24.96 -4.12 44.31
CA LEU A 12 -25.66 -3.09 43.53
C LEU A 12 -26.95 -3.72 42.98
N LEU A 13 -28.09 -3.28 43.52
CA LEU A 13 -29.44 -3.68 43.10
C LEU A 13 -29.87 -2.90 41.84
N PRO A 14 -30.82 -3.46 41.05
CA PRO A 14 -31.33 -2.87 39.83
C PRO A 14 -32.55 -1.97 40.11
N LEU A 15 -32.72 -0.89 39.34
CA LEU A 15 -33.99 -0.16 39.25
C LEU A 15 -34.42 -0.06 37.78
N VAL A 16 -35.55 -0.68 37.47
CA VAL A 16 -36.30 -0.47 36.23
C VAL A 16 -37.65 0.10 36.61
N ALA A 17 -38.03 1.27 36.06
CA ALA A 17 -39.23 1.43 35.22
C ALA A 17 -39.57 2.91 34.89
N ALA A 18 -39.69 3.13 33.58
CA ALA A 18 -40.70 3.93 32.86
C ALA A 18 -40.67 5.49 32.86
N GLY A 19 -40.33 6.04 31.69
CA GLY A 19 -41.29 6.89 30.93
C GLY A 19 -40.89 8.33 30.61
N GLY A 20 -40.46 8.58 29.35
CA GLY A 20 -40.94 9.75 28.59
C GLY A 20 -39.95 10.86 28.19
N LEU A 21 -39.64 10.86 26.88
CA LEU A 21 -39.46 12.01 25.95
C LEU A 21 -38.11 12.77 25.86
N CYS A 22 -37.55 12.67 24.64
CA CYS A 22 -36.83 13.66 23.83
C CYS A 22 -35.48 14.24 24.31
N GLY A 23 -34.44 14.04 23.50
CA GLY A 23 -33.40 15.05 23.26
C GLY A 23 -31.94 14.56 23.29
N ALA A 24 -31.35 14.47 22.09
CA ALA A 24 -29.93 14.68 21.77
C ALA A 24 -28.84 13.77 22.40
N SER A 25 -28.16 13.03 21.52
CA SER A 25 -26.85 12.42 21.72
C SER A 25 -25.76 13.45 22.04
N PRO A 26 -24.72 13.04 22.79
CA PRO A 26 -23.36 13.38 22.41
C PRO A 26 -22.53 12.12 22.24
N THR A 27 -21.99 11.99 21.03
CA THR A 27 -20.91 11.10 20.63
C THR A 27 -19.68 11.32 21.52
N SER A 28 -19.33 10.36 22.39
CA SER A 28 -18.00 10.28 22.98
C SER A 28 -17.09 9.52 22.00
N VAL A 29 -16.24 10.30 21.34
CA VAL A 29 -15.07 9.87 20.57
C VAL A 29 -14.24 8.85 21.38
N PRO A 30 -13.70 7.77 20.79
CA PRO A 30 -12.73 6.92 21.47
C PRO A 30 -11.49 7.77 21.79
N GLY A 31 -11.13 7.86 23.07
CA GLY A 31 -9.89 8.49 23.48
C GLY A 31 -8.68 7.77 22.87
N PRO A 32 -7.56 8.49 22.63
CA PRO A 32 -6.36 7.87 22.07
C PRO A 32 -5.85 6.77 23.00
N LEU A 33 -5.43 5.66 22.40
CA LEU A 33 -4.65 4.60 23.03
C LEU A 33 -3.45 5.24 23.74
N LEU A 34 -3.46 5.23 25.07
CA LEU A 34 -2.28 5.54 25.88
C LEU A 34 -1.23 4.47 25.57
N GLY A 35 -0.04 4.91 25.15
CA GLY A 35 1.08 4.03 24.85
C GLY A 35 1.50 3.15 26.05
N PRO A 36 2.27 2.09 25.80
CA PRO A 36 2.70 1.17 26.84
C PRO A 36 3.71 1.88 27.75
N ASP A 37 3.38 2.04 29.04
CA ASP A 37 4.32 1.97 30.19
C ASP A 37 3.90 2.76 31.45
N THR A 38 2.72 3.38 31.50
CA THR A 38 2.25 3.98 32.77
C THR A 38 0.87 3.47 33.19
N LEU A 39 0.86 2.33 33.92
CA LEU A 39 -0.29 1.94 34.73
C LEU A 39 -0.62 3.06 35.73
N SER A 40 -1.91 3.35 35.90
CA SER A 40 -2.33 4.25 36.98
C SER A 40 -1.96 3.65 38.34
N VAL A 41 -1.71 4.50 39.34
CA VAL A 41 -1.38 4.05 40.71
C VAL A 41 -2.47 3.12 41.26
N ALA A 42 -3.74 3.41 40.97
CA ALA A 42 -4.87 2.58 41.38
C ALA A 42 -4.88 1.21 40.68
N HIS A 43 -4.59 1.18 39.38
CA HIS A 43 -4.51 -0.08 38.62
C HIS A 43 -3.35 -0.95 39.10
N ARG A 44 -2.17 -0.37 39.33
CA ARG A 44 -1.01 -1.09 39.87
C ARG A 44 -1.31 -1.69 41.24
N ALA A 45 -1.94 -0.93 42.14
CA ALA A 45 -2.31 -1.42 43.47
C ALA A 45 -3.33 -2.58 43.41
N ALA A 46 -4.31 -2.51 42.49
CA ALA A 46 -5.29 -3.59 42.29
C ALA A 46 -4.62 -4.86 41.75
N MET A 47 -3.73 -4.71 40.76
CA MET A 47 -2.93 -5.80 40.19
C MET A 47 -2.05 -6.47 41.24
N GLU A 48 -1.33 -5.70 42.05
CA GLU A 48 -0.48 -6.21 43.14
C GLU A 48 -1.31 -6.99 44.16
N SER A 49 -2.49 -6.46 44.54
CA SER A 49 -3.39 -7.14 45.47
C SER A 49 -3.93 -8.47 44.92
N GLU A 50 -4.28 -8.53 43.64
CA GLU A 50 -4.71 -9.76 42.97
C GLU A 50 -3.57 -10.79 42.94
N LEU A 51 -2.37 -10.34 42.54
CA LEU A 51 -1.18 -11.17 42.43
C LEU A 51 -0.75 -11.77 43.78
N ASP A 52 -0.84 -10.99 44.87
CA ASP A 52 -0.55 -11.49 46.23
C ASP A 52 -1.56 -12.57 46.65
N GLY A 53 -2.84 -12.41 46.30
CA GLY A 53 -3.87 -13.42 46.51
C GLY A 53 -3.57 -14.73 45.75
N LEU A 54 -3.17 -14.62 44.48
CA LEU A 54 -2.79 -15.77 43.65
C LEU A 54 -1.53 -16.45 44.19
N ARG A 55 -0.49 -15.71 44.57
CA ARG A 55 0.73 -16.26 45.18
C ARG A 55 0.45 -17.01 46.47
N ALA A 56 -0.39 -16.44 47.33
CA ALA A 56 -0.80 -17.09 48.57
C ALA A 56 -1.58 -18.38 48.31
N ALA A 57 -2.44 -18.40 47.29
CA ALA A 57 -3.21 -19.57 46.90
C ALA A 57 -2.32 -20.68 46.30
N VAL A 58 -1.41 -20.34 45.40
CA VAL A 58 -0.42 -21.26 44.82
C VAL A 58 0.46 -21.91 45.89
N ALA A 59 0.91 -21.13 46.88
CA ALA A 59 1.70 -21.64 47.99
C ALA A 59 0.89 -22.53 48.93
N ARG A 60 -0.34 -22.13 49.26
CA ARG A 60 -1.25 -22.89 50.14
C ARG A 60 -1.62 -24.26 49.55
N ASP A 61 -1.86 -24.30 48.24
CA ASP A 61 -2.33 -25.49 47.54
C ASP A 61 -1.16 -26.31 46.93
N GLU A 62 0.08 -25.92 47.24
CA GLU A 62 1.33 -26.61 46.84
C GLU A 62 1.45 -26.87 45.32
N LEU A 63 0.94 -25.95 44.48
CA LEU A 63 0.79 -26.18 43.04
C LEU A 63 2.10 -26.18 42.24
N GLY A 64 3.20 -25.69 42.81
CA GLY A 64 4.56 -25.81 42.26
C GLY A 64 4.92 -24.87 41.10
N TRP A 65 3.98 -24.07 40.58
CA TRP A 65 4.23 -23.00 39.60
C TRP A 65 4.30 -21.62 40.28
N ARG A 66 4.64 -20.56 39.53
CA ARG A 66 4.80 -19.19 40.05
C ARG A 66 3.84 -18.23 39.35
N ALA A 67 3.07 -17.49 40.14
CA ALA A 67 2.34 -16.32 39.67
C ALA A 67 3.25 -15.07 39.69
N GLY A 68 3.22 -14.27 38.62
CA GLY A 68 3.99 -13.05 38.46
C GLY A 68 3.21 -11.95 37.73
N GLU A 69 3.81 -10.77 37.64
CA GLU A 69 3.29 -9.72 36.77
C GLU A 69 3.46 -10.17 35.30
N THR A 70 2.38 -10.09 34.52
CA THR A 70 2.34 -10.49 33.11
C THR A 70 1.68 -9.39 32.27
N SER A 71 1.85 -9.43 30.94
CA SER A 71 1.11 -8.55 30.02
C SER A 71 -0.41 -8.59 30.27
N MET A 72 -0.97 -9.76 30.58
CA MET A 72 -2.39 -9.92 30.91
C MET A 72 -2.79 -9.21 32.21
N LEU A 73 -1.97 -9.27 33.25
CA LEU A 73 -2.28 -8.62 34.52
C LEU A 73 -2.22 -7.08 34.45
N ARG A 74 -1.53 -6.52 33.46
CA ARG A 74 -1.50 -5.07 33.20
C ARG A 74 -2.78 -4.54 32.56
N LEU A 75 -3.67 -5.42 32.11
CA LEU A 75 -4.97 -5.08 31.52
C LEU A 75 -6.06 -5.04 32.57
N THR A 76 -7.15 -4.31 32.30
CA THR A 76 -8.34 -4.35 33.17
C THR A 76 -9.02 -5.72 33.10
N PRO A 77 -9.79 -6.12 34.12
CA PRO A 77 -10.55 -7.37 34.09
C PRO A 77 -11.42 -7.51 32.84
N GLU A 78 -12.09 -6.45 32.39
CA GLU A 78 -12.91 -6.48 31.18
C GLU A 78 -12.07 -6.73 29.92
N GLU A 79 -10.90 -6.10 29.82
CA GLU A 79 -9.98 -6.27 28.68
C GLU A 79 -9.37 -7.67 28.63
N ARG A 80 -9.12 -8.30 29.79
CA ARG A 80 -8.66 -9.69 29.87
C ARG A 80 -9.73 -10.65 29.36
N LEU A 81 -10.99 -10.45 29.75
CA LEU A 81 -12.10 -11.30 29.34
C LEU A 81 -12.39 -11.22 27.84
N ARG A 82 -12.20 -10.05 27.20
CA ARG A 82 -12.33 -9.90 25.74
C ARG A 82 -11.32 -10.72 24.92
N ARG A 83 -10.26 -11.24 25.55
CA ARG A 83 -9.26 -12.10 24.90
C ARG A 83 -9.61 -13.59 24.98
N LEU A 84 -10.70 -13.94 25.68
CA LEU A 84 -11.14 -15.31 25.86
C LEU A 84 -12.43 -15.58 25.07
N ALA A 85 -12.56 -16.81 24.56
CA ALA A 85 -13.81 -17.29 24.00
C ALA A 85 -14.81 -17.64 25.12
N GLU A 86 -16.08 -17.26 24.94
CA GLU A 86 -17.13 -17.47 25.95
C GLU A 86 -17.64 -18.92 26.03
N ARG A 87 -17.35 -19.77 25.02
CA ARG A 87 -17.92 -21.13 24.93
C ARG A 87 -16.84 -22.18 24.73
N PRO A 88 -17.02 -23.39 25.30
CA PRO A 88 -16.15 -24.53 25.01
C PRO A 88 -16.34 -25.01 23.56
N TRP A 89 -15.29 -25.62 23.01
CA TRP A 89 -15.32 -26.24 21.69
C TRP A 89 -16.21 -27.51 21.68
N PRO A 90 -17.15 -27.70 20.72
CA PRO A 90 -17.96 -28.90 20.65
C PRO A 90 -17.09 -30.10 20.29
N GLN A 91 -17.27 -31.20 21.03
CA GLN A 91 -16.51 -32.45 20.82
C GLN A 91 -16.87 -33.19 19.51
N THR A 92 -17.84 -32.69 18.74
CA THR A 92 -18.24 -33.23 17.44
C THR A 92 -18.16 -32.14 16.37
N SER A 93 -17.02 -31.99 15.70
CA SER A 93 -16.93 -31.19 14.47
C SER A 93 -17.22 -32.04 13.23
N ARG A 94 -17.54 -31.38 12.11
CA ARG A 94 -17.83 -32.01 10.82
C ARG A 94 -16.58 -32.78 10.35
N GLY A 95 -16.68 -34.11 10.32
CA GLY A 95 -15.84 -34.99 9.49
C GLY A 95 -14.35 -35.02 9.82
N GLY A 96 -13.95 -35.80 10.83
CA GLY A 96 -12.58 -36.26 10.97
C GLY A 96 -12.53 -37.53 11.81
N GLU A 97 -12.15 -38.67 11.23
CA GLU A 97 -11.85 -39.87 12.02
C GLU A 97 -10.55 -39.64 12.79
N ALA A 98 -10.57 -39.88 14.10
CA ALA A 98 -9.36 -39.83 14.93
C ALA A 98 -8.31 -40.79 14.37
N ALA A 99 -7.10 -40.29 14.12
CA ALA A 99 -6.02 -41.07 13.54
C ALA A 99 -5.66 -42.29 14.43
N ARG A 100 -6.01 -43.51 13.99
CA ARG A 100 -5.52 -44.75 14.61
C ARG A 100 -4.07 -45.00 14.18
N GLY A 101 -3.11 -44.52 14.96
CA GLY A 101 -1.68 -44.65 14.68
C GLY A 101 -1.24 -46.10 14.41
N LYS A 102 -0.46 -46.30 13.33
CA LYS A 102 0.14 -47.60 12.98
C LYS A 102 1.46 -47.80 13.76
N GLY A 103 1.38 -48.49 14.92
CA GLY A 103 2.52 -49.20 15.52
C GLY A 103 2.99 -48.72 16.91
N ARG A 104 3.61 -49.66 17.66
CA ARG A 104 4.25 -49.46 18.98
C ARG A 104 5.69 -48.92 18.83
N LYS A 105 5.87 -47.70 18.30
CA LYS A 105 7.16 -47.01 18.47
C LYS A 105 7.24 -46.45 19.89
N THR A 106 8.37 -46.66 20.57
CA THR A 106 8.67 -45.99 21.84
C THR A 106 8.84 -44.49 21.58
N LEU A 107 8.05 -43.66 22.26
CA LEU A 107 8.14 -42.20 22.15
C LEU A 107 9.40 -41.70 22.88
N PRO A 108 10.07 -40.63 22.40
CA PRO A 108 11.15 -40.00 23.14
C PRO A 108 10.63 -39.43 24.47
N PRO A 109 11.45 -39.34 25.53
CA PRO A 109 11.01 -38.84 26.83
C PRO A 109 10.78 -37.32 26.85
N ARG A 110 11.30 -36.59 25.85
CA ARG A 110 11.12 -35.14 25.69
C ARG A 110 11.17 -34.77 24.22
N ILE A 111 10.30 -33.84 23.82
CA ILE A 111 10.40 -33.09 22.57
C ILE A 111 10.18 -31.62 22.88
N ASP A 112 10.97 -30.77 22.25
CA ASP A 112 10.75 -29.33 22.17
C ASP A 112 11.03 -28.90 20.73
N TRP A 113 9.97 -28.53 19.99
CA TRP A 113 10.09 -28.18 18.57
C TRP A 113 10.86 -26.87 18.33
N ARG A 114 11.11 -26.08 19.40
CA ARG A 114 12.03 -24.94 19.37
C ARG A 114 13.50 -25.38 19.29
N ASP A 115 13.83 -26.54 19.86
CA ASP A 115 15.20 -27.05 19.96
C ASP A 115 15.47 -28.29 19.08
N ALA A 116 14.45 -28.81 18.37
CA ALA A 116 14.45 -30.12 17.71
C ALA A 116 15.39 -30.27 16.48
N ARG A 117 16.59 -29.66 16.50
CA ARG A 117 17.60 -29.60 15.42
C ARG A 117 17.25 -28.65 14.26
N GLY A 118 16.48 -27.60 14.51
CA GLY A 118 16.17 -26.61 13.47
C GLY A 118 15.23 -25.46 13.84
N ASP A 119 14.77 -25.33 15.10
CA ASP A 119 13.79 -24.32 15.55
C ASP A 119 12.60 -24.14 14.60
N PHE A 120 11.62 -25.02 14.77
CA PHE A 120 10.46 -25.16 13.90
C PHE A 120 9.23 -24.42 14.42
N VAL A 121 9.41 -23.47 15.33
CA VAL A 121 8.32 -22.69 15.92
C VAL A 121 8.59 -21.21 15.63
N SER A 122 7.60 -20.50 15.08
CA SER A 122 7.70 -19.06 14.83
C SER A 122 7.77 -18.24 16.14
N GLY A 123 8.17 -16.97 16.04
CA GLY A 123 8.23 -16.04 17.19
C GLY A 123 6.88 -15.85 17.89
N VAL A 124 6.91 -15.46 19.17
CA VAL A 124 5.68 -15.22 19.94
C VAL A 124 4.96 -13.96 19.43
N ARG A 125 3.63 -14.04 19.33
CA ARG A 125 2.75 -12.95 18.90
C ARG A 125 1.88 -12.46 20.06
N GLU A 126 1.28 -11.29 19.88
CA GLU A 126 0.35 -10.70 20.84
C GLU A 126 -0.99 -10.41 20.16
N GLN A 127 -2.00 -11.17 20.55
CA GLN A 127 -3.37 -10.88 20.19
C GLN A 127 -3.84 -9.63 20.94
N ALA A 128 -4.53 -8.74 20.23
CA ALA A 128 -4.94 -7.45 20.76
C ALA A 128 -6.16 -7.62 21.70
N SER A 129 -7.10 -6.68 21.69
CA SER A 129 -8.32 -6.78 22.52
C SER A 129 -9.38 -7.76 21.95
N CYS A 130 -8.96 -8.80 21.23
CA CYS A 130 -9.78 -9.70 20.44
C CYS A 130 -9.63 -11.17 20.92
N ALA A 131 -10.69 -11.99 20.83
CA ALA A 131 -10.67 -13.40 21.21
C ALA A 131 -10.25 -14.33 20.04
N ASP A 132 -9.14 -14.02 19.38
CA ASP A 132 -8.67 -14.65 18.14
C ASP A 132 -7.48 -15.58 18.33
N GLY A 133 -7.24 -16.08 19.55
CA GLY A 133 -6.23 -17.11 19.83
C GLY A 133 -6.33 -18.36 18.96
N TRP A 134 -7.51 -18.65 18.42
CA TRP A 134 -7.75 -19.73 17.48
C TRP A 134 -7.07 -19.49 16.12
N ILE A 135 -6.95 -18.23 15.69
CA ILE A 135 -6.22 -17.83 14.48
C ILE A 135 -4.73 -18.00 14.72
N PHE A 136 -4.20 -17.39 15.79
CA PHE A 136 -2.77 -17.47 16.14
C PHE A 136 -2.28 -18.90 16.35
N ALA A 137 -3.11 -19.77 16.95
CA ALA A 137 -2.76 -21.17 17.12
C ALA A 137 -2.75 -21.91 15.76
N ALA A 138 -3.67 -21.59 14.85
CA ALA A 138 -3.73 -22.16 13.51
C ALA A 138 -2.55 -21.69 12.63
N THR A 139 -2.29 -20.38 12.55
CA THR A 139 -1.16 -19.81 11.80
C THR A 139 0.16 -20.36 12.32
N GLY A 140 0.36 -20.39 13.64
CA GLY A 140 1.54 -20.97 14.26
C GLY A 140 1.76 -22.45 13.93
N ALA A 141 0.69 -23.24 13.79
CA ALA A 141 0.79 -24.64 13.35
C ALA A 141 1.16 -24.76 11.87
N LEU A 142 0.56 -23.94 11.01
CA LEU A 142 0.86 -23.88 9.56
C LEU A 142 2.32 -23.48 9.31
N GLU A 143 2.79 -22.43 9.99
CA GLU A 143 4.19 -21.99 9.95
C GLU A 143 5.15 -23.10 10.40
N SER A 144 4.80 -23.79 11.49
CA SER A 144 5.60 -24.91 12.00
C SER A 144 5.64 -26.08 11.01
N ALA A 145 4.54 -26.38 10.33
CA ALA A 145 4.47 -27.40 9.30
C ALA A 145 5.37 -27.05 8.11
N PHE A 146 5.35 -25.79 7.66
CA PHE A 146 6.24 -25.28 6.61
C PHE A 146 7.72 -25.40 7.02
N LEU A 147 8.08 -24.91 8.20
CA LEU A 147 9.47 -24.97 8.70
C LEU A 147 9.96 -26.42 8.77
N ARG A 148 9.11 -27.36 9.21
CA ARG A 148 9.45 -28.80 9.25
C ARG A 148 9.67 -29.37 7.86
N ALA A 149 8.76 -29.11 6.93
CA ALA A 149 8.86 -29.61 5.57
C ALA A 149 10.11 -29.09 4.84
N THR A 150 10.52 -27.84 5.13
CA THR A 150 11.70 -27.19 4.55
C THR A 150 12.99 -27.38 5.36
N LYS A 151 12.95 -28.16 6.45
CA LYS A 151 14.09 -28.42 7.35
C LYS A 151 14.71 -27.15 7.94
N GLY A 152 13.86 -26.19 8.34
CA GLY A 152 14.24 -24.92 8.95
C GLY A 152 14.52 -23.83 7.92
N GLY A 153 13.98 -23.96 6.70
CA GLY A 153 14.05 -22.91 5.68
C GLY A 153 13.32 -21.67 6.16
N ARG A 154 14.06 -20.59 6.45
CA ARG A 154 13.49 -19.29 6.81
C ARG A 154 13.59 -18.34 5.63
N LEU A 155 12.44 -17.91 5.13
CA LEU A 155 12.36 -16.73 4.27
C LEU A 155 12.38 -15.48 5.17
N PRO A 156 12.95 -14.36 4.70
CA PRO A 156 13.08 -13.13 5.51
C PRO A 156 11.76 -12.61 6.08
N ASP A 157 10.65 -12.80 5.35
CA ASP A 157 9.35 -12.20 5.66
C ASP A 157 8.23 -13.26 5.83
N PHE A 158 8.59 -14.53 6.02
CA PHE A 158 7.58 -15.58 6.21
C PHE A 158 7.02 -15.58 7.63
N ASP A 159 5.81 -15.07 7.73
CA ASP A 159 5.03 -14.84 8.94
C ASP A 159 3.59 -14.64 8.47
N LEU A 160 2.64 -15.51 8.84
CA LEU A 160 1.31 -15.51 8.23
C LEU A 160 0.40 -14.43 8.83
N ALA A 161 -0.39 -13.76 8.00
CA ALA A 161 -1.25 -12.65 8.42
C ALA A 161 -2.50 -13.11 9.20
N GLU A 162 -2.50 -12.95 10.53
CA GLU A 162 -3.69 -13.27 11.33
C GLU A 162 -4.88 -12.35 11.00
N GLN A 163 -4.63 -11.09 10.65
CA GLN A 163 -5.69 -10.14 10.29
C GLN A 163 -6.44 -10.55 9.03
N GLN A 164 -5.74 -11.13 8.06
CA GLN A 164 -6.38 -11.64 6.85
C GLN A 164 -7.37 -12.74 7.22
N ALA A 165 -6.97 -13.67 8.08
CA ALA A 165 -7.87 -14.71 8.54
C ALA A 165 -9.07 -14.13 9.30
N LEU A 166 -8.86 -13.14 10.18
CA LEU A 166 -9.94 -12.47 10.92
C LEU A 166 -10.94 -11.80 9.97
N SER A 167 -10.45 -10.97 9.05
CA SER A 167 -11.25 -10.20 8.10
C SER A 167 -11.96 -11.09 7.07
N CYS A 168 -11.23 -12.02 6.45
CA CYS A 168 -11.78 -12.84 5.37
C CYS A 168 -12.77 -13.89 5.85
N LEU A 169 -12.56 -14.48 7.02
CA LEU A 169 -13.51 -15.47 7.53
C LEU A 169 -14.85 -14.82 7.86
N ASP A 170 -14.86 -13.59 8.39
CA ASP A 170 -16.09 -12.83 8.61
C ASP A 170 -16.82 -12.54 7.27
N ASP A 171 -16.09 -12.10 6.24
CA ASP A 171 -16.65 -11.87 4.89
C ASP A 171 -17.24 -13.14 4.25
N TYR A 172 -16.63 -14.30 4.49
CA TYR A 172 -17.15 -15.60 4.03
C TYR A 172 -18.27 -16.17 4.92
N GLY A 173 -18.67 -15.46 5.99
CA GLY A 173 -19.69 -15.92 6.93
C GLY A 173 -19.26 -17.12 7.79
N LEU A 174 -17.95 -17.35 7.90
CA LEU A 174 -17.33 -18.42 8.69
C LEU A 174 -16.76 -17.89 10.01
N GLY A 175 -16.41 -16.61 10.07
CA GLY A 175 -15.88 -15.94 11.25
C GLY A 175 -16.98 -15.47 12.22
N ARG A 176 -16.53 -15.06 13.41
CA ARG A 176 -17.37 -14.35 14.40
C ARG A 176 -16.63 -13.13 14.96
N GLY A 177 -15.77 -12.52 14.17
CA GLY A 177 -14.86 -11.46 14.58
C GLY A 177 -14.15 -11.78 15.88
N CYS A 178 -14.26 -10.84 16.83
CA CYS A 178 -13.62 -10.96 18.14
C CYS A 178 -14.40 -11.74 19.21
N GLU A 179 -15.46 -12.47 18.83
CA GLU A 179 -16.20 -13.35 19.74
C GLU A 179 -15.60 -14.77 19.81
N GLY A 180 -14.61 -15.06 18.95
CA GLY A 180 -13.93 -16.35 18.84
C GLY A 180 -14.38 -17.19 17.64
N GLY A 181 -13.61 -18.23 17.31
CA GLY A 181 -13.83 -19.03 16.11
C GLY A 181 -13.12 -20.38 16.16
N TRP A 182 -13.04 -21.05 15.01
CA TRP A 182 -12.56 -22.42 14.89
C TRP A 182 -11.27 -22.48 14.07
N PRO A 183 -10.19 -23.10 14.57
CA PRO A 183 -8.97 -23.25 13.78
C PRO A 183 -9.20 -23.98 12.44
N GLU A 184 -10.23 -24.84 12.33
CA GLU A 184 -10.61 -25.46 11.06
C GLU A 184 -10.98 -24.44 9.96
N ASP A 185 -11.58 -23.31 10.33
CA ASP A 185 -11.95 -22.29 9.34
C ASP A 185 -10.70 -21.61 8.78
N VAL A 186 -9.66 -21.45 9.60
CA VAL A 186 -8.35 -20.97 9.14
C VAL A 186 -7.69 -21.98 8.20
N PHE A 187 -7.80 -23.28 8.49
CA PHE A 187 -7.29 -24.32 7.61
C PHE A 187 -8.05 -24.37 6.28
N TRP A 188 -9.38 -24.20 6.31
CA TRP A 188 -10.19 -24.07 5.11
C TRP A 188 -9.75 -22.86 4.27
N LEU A 189 -9.51 -21.71 4.92
CA LEU A 189 -9.00 -20.52 4.26
C LEU A 189 -7.63 -20.79 3.63
N ALA A 190 -6.71 -21.40 4.37
CA ALA A 190 -5.37 -21.75 3.89
C ALA A 190 -5.40 -22.72 2.69
N GLU A 191 -6.34 -23.66 2.64
CA GLU A 191 -6.47 -24.62 1.53
C GLU A 191 -7.13 -23.97 0.30
N ASN A 192 -8.26 -23.28 0.50
CA ASN A 192 -9.15 -22.86 -0.60
C ASN A 192 -8.80 -21.46 -1.12
N VAL A 193 -8.39 -20.57 -0.24
CA VAL A 193 -8.10 -19.16 -0.57
C VAL A 193 -6.59 -18.91 -0.56
N GLY A 194 -5.88 -19.46 0.41
CA GLY A 194 -4.47 -19.24 0.71
C GLY A 194 -4.24 -18.02 1.62
N LEU A 195 -3.25 -18.14 2.51
CA LEU A 195 -2.88 -17.09 3.46
C LEU A 195 -1.76 -16.21 2.90
N LEU A 196 -1.75 -14.93 3.27
CA LEU A 196 -0.72 -13.96 2.94
C LEU A 196 0.25 -13.81 4.12
N GLU A 197 1.39 -13.16 3.86
CA GLU A 197 2.29 -12.78 4.94
C GLU A 197 1.77 -11.55 5.71
N GLU A 198 2.12 -11.43 6.98
CA GLU A 198 1.73 -10.36 7.91
C GLU A 198 1.97 -8.95 7.34
N GLY A 199 3.03 -8.77 6.54
CA GLY A 199 3.30 -7.51 5.84
C GLY A 199 2.19 -7.07 4.87
N CYS A 200 1.42 -8.01 4.31
CA CYS A 200 0.29 -7.71 3.41
C CYS A 200 -0.98 -7.28 4.13
N GLN A 201 -1.15 -7.69 5.38
CA GLN A 201 -2.29 -7.26 6.18
C GLN A 201 -1.92 -7.29 7.66
N PRO A 202 -1.21 -6.26 8.15
CA PRO A 202 -0.72 -6.23 9.52
C PRO A 202 -1.85 -6.34 10.54
N TYR A 203 -1.61 -7.11 11.59
CA TYR A 203 -2.54 -7.38 12.65
C TYR A 203 -2.94 -6.12 13.44
N ALA A 204 -4.24 -5.83 13.41
CA ALA A 204 -4.87 -4.74 14.14
C ALA A 204 -5.89 -5.25 15.19
N GLY A 205 -6.28 -6.53 15.12
CA GLY A 205 -7.34 -7.09 15.94
C GLY A 205 -8.70 -6.42 15.72
N ASP A 206 -8.92 -5.88 14.50
CA ASP A 206 -10.14 -5.18 14.12
C ASP A 206 -10.98 -6.05 13.18
N PRO A 207 -12.15 -6.56 13.62
CA PRO A 207 -13.02 -7.37 12.79
C PRO A 207 -13.74 -6.56 11.70
N GLN A 208 -13.70 -5.21 11.74
CA GLN A 208 -14.30 -4.36 10.71
C GLN A 208 -13.38 -4.12 9.51
N ARG A 209 -12.12 -4.54 9.60
CA ARG A 209 -11.18 -4.39 8.49
C ARG A 209 -11.59 -5.32 7.35
N ALA A 210 -11.63 -4.79 6.13
CA ALA A 210 -12.02 -5.54 4.95
C ALA A 210 -11.07 -6.72 4.66
N CYS A 211 -11.57 -7.76 3.99
CA CYS A 211 -10.74 -8.81 3.39
C CYS A 211 -10.05 -8.29 2.11
N ASP A 212 -9.18 -7.29 2.25
CA ASP A 212 -8.39 -6.74 1.16
C ASP A 212 -6.88 -6.93 1.37
N SER A 213 -6.17 -7.26 0.29
CA SER A 213 -4.72 -7.36 0.31
C SER A 213 -4.11 -5.98 0.12
N HIS A 214 -3.19 -5.58 1.00
CA HIS A 214 -2.37 -4.37 0.79
C HIS A 214 -1.15 -4.65 -0.10
N CYS A 215 -0.99 -5.90 -0.56
CA CYS A 215 0.02 -6.32 -1.52
C CYS A 215 -0.55 -6.32 -2.95
N PRO A 216 0.05 -5.55 -3.90
CA PRO A 216 -0.37 -5.52 -5.30
C PRO A 216 -0.29 -6.88 -6.02
N ASP A 217 0.55 -7.79 -5.50
CA ASP A 217 0.84 -9.12 -6.04
C ASP A 217 0.21 -10.25 -5.19
N ALA A 218 -0.87 -9.96 -4.47
CA ALA A 218 -1.55 -10.86 -3.52
C ALA A 218 -1.72 -12.30 -4.02
N ASP A 219 -2.18 -12.47 -5.26
CA ASP A 219 -2.48 -13.79 -5.82
C ASP A 219 -1.21 -14.66 -6.03
N ALA A 220 -0.05 -14.04 -6.25
CA ALA A 220 1.23 -14.73 -6.33
C ALA A 220 1.83 -15.04 -4.94
N ARG A 221 1.35 -14.39 -3.88
CA ARG A 221 1.85 -14.50 -2.50
C ARG A 221 1.07 -15.50 -1.63
N ARG A 222 -0.01 -16.08 -2.14
CA ARG A 222 -0.89 -16.93 -1.33
C ARG A 222 -0.25 -18.28 -0.99
N TRP A 223 -0.02 -18.48 0.30
CA TRP A 223 0.42 -19.71 0.90
C TRP A 223 -0.74 -20.69 1.02
N ARG A 224 -0.67 -21.77 0.25
CA ARG A 224 -1.64 -22.86 0.31
C ARG A 224 -1.08 -24.03 1.10
N PHE A 225 -1.91 -24.56 1.99
CA PHE A 225 -1.57 -25.70 2.84
C PHE A 225 -2.52 -26.85 2.55
N ALA A 226 -2.04 -28.07 2.70
CA ALA A 226 -2.80 -29.27 2.39
C ALA A 226 -2.89 -30.17 3.61
N ALA A 227 -4.13 -30.47 4.00
CA ALA A 227 -4.53 -31.44 5.01
C ALA A 227 -4.37 -31.02 6.48
N ASP A 228 -5.49 -31.15 7.19
CA ASP A 228 -5.56 -31.15 8.65
C ASP A 228 -6.27 -32.43 9.14
N GLY A 229 -6.01 -32.84 10.37
CA GLY A 229 -6.60 -34.05 10.93
C GLY A 229 -6.81 -33.97 12.44
N LEU A 230 -7.87 -34.64 12.92
CA LEU A 230 -8.18 -34.71 14.34
C LEU A 230 -7.25 -35.71 15.04
N VAL A 231 -6.53 -35.24 16.08
CA VAL A 231 -5.74 -36.12 16.95
C VAL A 231 -6.69 -36.89 17.88
N CYS A 232 -7.46 -36.16 18.69
CA CYS A 232 -8.41 -36.70 19.66
C CYS A 232 -9.52 -35.68 19.94
N ALA A 233 -10.73 -36.17 20.28
CA ALA A 233 -11.86 -35.37 20.75
C ALA A 233 -11.96 -35.29 22.29
N ALA A 234 -10.99 -35.88 23.00
CA ALA A 234 -10.85 -35.89 24.45
C ALA A 234 -9.35 -36.00 24.81
N ALA A 235 -8.94 -35.41 25.94
CA ALA A 235 -7.53 -35.37 26.35
C ALA A 235 -6.94 -36.78 26.57
N ASP A 236 -6.10 -37.24 25.64
CA ASP A 236 -5.25 -38.43 25.78
C ASP A 236 -3.77 -38.02 25.63
N PRO A 237 -3.02 -37.93 26.74
CA PRO A 237 -1.63 -37.50 26.68
C PRO A 237 -0.74 -38.38 25.80
N VAL A 238 -1.03 -39.67 25.67
CA VAL A 238 -0.24 -40.58 24.84
C VAL A 238 -0.51 -40.33 23.35
N ALA A 239 -1.76 -40.07 22.98
CA ALA A 239 -2.12 -39.72 21.61
C ALA A 239 -1.53 -38.36 21.20
N ILE A 240 -1.61 -37.35 22.08
CA ILE A 240 -1.04 -36.02 21.85
C ILE A 240 0.48 -36.10 21.68
N LYS A 241 1.19 -36.83 22.56
CA LYS A 241 2.65 -37.02 22.43
C LYS A 241 3.04 -37.70 21.13
N ARG A 242 2.25 -38.70 20.70
CA ARG A 242 2.47 -39.38 19.42
C ARG A 242 2.28 -38.43 18.24
N ALA A 243 1.20 -37.65 18.25
CA ALA A 243 0.95 -36.66 17.21
C ALA A 243 2.04 -35.58 17.17
N LEU A 244 2.55 -35.13 18.33
CA LEU A 244 3.69 -34.20 18.39
C LEU A 244 4.95 -34.77 17.74
N VAL A 245 5.20 -36.09 17.88
CA VAL A 245 6.34 -36.77 17.25
C VAL A 245 6.14 -36.93 15.74
N GLU A 246 4.93 -37.31 15.32
CA GLU A 246 4.61 -37.66 13.93
C GLU A 246 4.41 -36.41 13.07
N HIS A 247 3.63 -35.44 13.55
CA HIS A 247 3.13 -34.31 12.78
C HIS A 247 3.74 -32.95 13.17
N GLY A 248 4.44 -32.85 14.31
CA GLY A 248 5.00 -31.58 14.78
C GLY A 248 4.07 -30.83 15.74
N PRO A 249 4.24 -29.51 15.91
CA PRO A 249 3.38 -28.69 16.76
C PRO A 249 1.89 -28.84 16.42
N LEU A 250 1.04 -28.83 17.44
CA LEU A 250 -0.40 -29.14 17.34
C LEU A 250 -1.24 -27.99 17.85
N VAL A 251 -2.36 -27.71 17.19
CA VAL A 251 -3.36 -26.76 17.73
C VAL A 251 -4.13 -27.45 18.83
N THR A 252 -4.30 -26.80 19.98
CA THR A 252 -5.16 -27.29 21.07
C THR A 252 -5.89 -26.16 21.77
N THR A 253 -6.78 -26.51 22.69
CA THR A 253 -7.56 -25.57 23.50
C THR A 253 -7.47 -25.93 24.98
N LEU A 254 -7.77 -24.95 25.85
CA LEU A 254 -7.88 -25.11 27.29
C LEU A 254 -8.91 -24.15 27.89
N SER A 255 -9.37 -24.43 29.10
CA SER A 255 -10.04 -23.47 29.96
C SER A 255 -9.02 -22.61 30.73
N VAL A 256 -9.33 -21.32 30.85
CA VAL A 256 -8.47 -20.31 31.46
C VAL A 256 -9.09 -19.84 32.77
N ASP A 257 -8.28 -19.80 33.83
CA ASP A 257 -8.61 -19.16 35.10
C ASP A 257 -7.69 -17.95 35.37
N ALA A 258 -7.86 -17.28 36.51
CA ALA A 258 -7.03 -16.13 36.90
C ALA A 258 -5.55 -16.51 37.13
N GLY A 259 -5.27 -17.73 37.58
CA GLY A 259 -3.92 -18.25 37.76
C GLY A 259 -3.16 -18.37 36.45
N PHE A 260 -3.82 -18.83 35.39
CA PHE A 260 -3.21 -18.93 34.06
C PHE A 260 -2.87 -17.54 33.48
N MET A 261 -3.74 -16.54 33.68
CA MET A 261 -3.44 -15.16 33.29
C MET A 261 -2.21 -14.60 34.00
N ALA A 262 -1.98 -14.99 35.25
CA ALA A 262 -0.84 -14.58 36.07
C ALA A 262 0.38 -15.51 35.97
N TYR A 263 0.34 -16.55 35.15
CA TYR A 263 1.40 -17.55 35.07
C TYR A 263 2.73 -16.90 34.64
N ALA A 264 3.79 -17.15 35.40
CA ALA A 264 5.14 -16.61 35.15
C ALA A 264 6.24 -17.68 35.19
N GLY A 265 5.89 -18.97 35.31
CA GLY A 265 6.82 -20.08 35.21
C GLY A 265 6.50 -21.30 36.08
N GLY A 266 7.11 -22.44 35.75
CA GLY A 266 6.91 -23.74 36.43
C GLY A 266 5.85 -24.61 35.73
N VAL A 267 5.49 -25.76 36.31
CA VAL A 267 4.47 -26.65 35.71
C VAL A 267 3.09 -26.26 36.20
N TYR A 268 2.32 -25.59 35.33
CA TYR A 268 1.02 -25.03 35.62
C TYR A 268 -0.02 -26.10 35.97
N ARG A 269 -0.83 -25.78 36.99
CA ARG A 269 -2.07 -26.47 37.35
C ARG A 269 -3.15 -25.44 37.68
N PRO A 270 -4.42 -25.68 37.28
CA PRO A 270 -5.51 -24.72 37.44
C PRO A 270 -5.76 -24.30 38.87
N LEU A 271 -6.15 -23.04 39.03
CA LEU A 271 -6.48 -22.42 40.29
C LEU A 271 -7.79 -21.62 40.16
N GLY A 272 -8.86 -22.17 40.70
CA GLY A 272 -10.13 -21.48 40.84
C GLY A 272 -11.10 -21.69 39.66
N PRO A 273 -12.08 -20.80 39.48
CA PRO A 273 -13.12 -20.96 38.48
C PRO A 273 -12.62 -20.63 37.06
N VAL A 274 -13.21 -21.29 36.08
CA VAL A 274 -13.01 -20.99 34.65
C VAL A 274 -13.60 -19.61 34.33
N LEU A 275 -12.78 -18.76 33.71
CA LEU A 275 -13.14 -17.42 33.24
C LEU A 275 -13.49 -17.39 31.74
N GLY A 276 -13.01 -18.37 30.98
CA GLY A 276 -13.27 -18.54 29.55
C GLY A 276 -12.37 -19.60 28.95
N TYR A 277 -12.33 -19.67 27.62
CA TYR A 277 -11.53 -20.65 26.89
C TYR A 277 -10.55 -19.98 25.94
N HIS A 278 -9.45 -20.67 25.65
CA HIS A 278 -8.39 -20.16 24.78
C HIS A 278 -7.81 -21.26 23.91
N ALA A 279 -7.27 -20.88 22.75
CA ALA A 279 -6.56 -21.77 21.85
C ALA A 279 -5.07 -21.44 21.84
N LEU A 280 -4.23 -22.47 21.79
CA LEU A 280 -2.78 -22.35 21.86
C LEU A 280 -2.10 -23.48 21.10
N LEU A 281 -0.79 -23.32 20.87
CA LEU A 281 0.00 -24.26 20.10
C LEU A 281 0.83 -25.14 21.03
N LEU A 282 0.60 -26.46 21.01
CA LEU A 282 1.46 -27.44 21.65
C LEU A 282 2.77 -27.56 20.86
N VAL A 283 3.89 -27.25 21.48
CA VAL A 283 5.22 -27.26 20.85
C VAL A 283 6.12 -28.37 21.39
N GLY A 284 5.64 -29.16 22.34
CA GLY A 284 6.43 -30.24 22.91
C GLY A 284 5.88 -30.85 24.19
N TYR A 285 6.70 -31.67 24.83
CA TYR A 285 6.42 -32.29 26.13
C TYR A 285 7.71 -32.72 26.83
N ASP A 286 7.66 -32.85 28.16
CA ASP A 286 8.74 -33.38 28.99
C ASP A 286 8.20 -34.39 30.03
N ASP A 287 8.55 -35.66 29.87
CA ASP A 287 8.11 -36.74 30.78
C ASP A 287 8.77 -36.63 32.17
N ALA A 288 9.95 -36.02 32.29
CA ALA A 288 10.62 -35.86 33.57
C ALA A 288 9.90 -34.83 34.46
N GLU A 289 9.32 -33.80 33.84
CA GLU A 289 8.50 -32.78 34.52
C GLU A 289 7.00 -33.11 34.50
N GLY A 290 6.57 -34.08 33.69
CA GLY A 290 5.17 -34.48 33.59
C GLY A 290 4.29 -33.44 32.91
N CYS A 291 4.81 -32.73 31.89
CA CYS A 291 4.13 -31.57 31.31
C CYS A 291 4.17 -31.50 29.77
N PHE A 292 3.21 -30.77 29.21
CA PHE A 292 3.21 -30.27 27.84
C PHE A 292 3.87 -28.89 27.79
N LEU A 293 4.53 -28.59 26.67
CA LEU A 293 5.09 -27.28 26.35
C LEU A 293 4.14 -26.58 25.37
N VAL A 294 3.72 -25.36 25.68
CA VAL A 294 2.77 -24.60 24.85
C VAL A 294 3.29 -23.20 24.52
N LYS A 295 3.01 -22.73 23.31
CA LYS A 295 3.18 -21.34 22.85
C LYS A 295 1.83 -20.63 22.96
N ASN A 296 1.84 -19.45 23.56
CA ASN A 296 0.67 -18.59 23.70
C ASN A 296 0.75 -17.36 22.78
N SER A 297 -0.34 -16.62 22.68
CA SER A 297 -0.53 -15.42 21.84
C SER A 297 -0.77 -14.17 22.69
N TRP A 298 -0.24 -14.08 23.91
CA TRP A 298 -0.37 -12.91 24.81
C TRP A 298 0.93 -12.10 24.94
N GLY A 299 1.80 -12.20 23.92
CA GLY A 299 3.10 -11.53 23.89
C GLY A 299 4.15 -12.18 24.79
N GLU A 300 5.40 -11.76 24.60
CA GLU A 300 6.55 -12.28 25.36
C GLU A 300 6.52 -11.88 26.85
N GLY A 301 5.75 -10.85 27.20
CA GLY A 301 5.55 -10.40 28.58
C GLY A 301 4.69 -11.32 29.44
N TRP A 302 4.15 -12.42 28.90
CA TRP A 302 3.39 -13.43 29.63
C TRP A 302 4.17 -14.75 29.76
N GLY A 303 4.04 -15.45 30.89
CA GLY A 303 4.63 -16.78 31.07
C GLY A 303 6.16 -16.81 31.00
N GLU A 304 6.68 -17.84 30.35
CA GLU A 304 8.11 -18.08 30.13
C GLU A 304 8.50 -17.55 28.74
N ALA A 305 8.52 -16.21 28.60
CA ALA A 305 8.73 -15.51 27.34
C ALA A 305 7.67 -15.88 26.26
N GLY A 306 6.40 -15.89 26.64
CA GLY A 306 5.26 -16.26 25.79
C GLY A 306 4.90 -17.75 25.79
N PHE A 307 5.64 -18.58 26.52
CA PHE A 307 5.41 -20.02 26.63
C PHE A 307 4.93 -20.44 28.01
N ALA A 308 4.36 -21.64 28.11
CA ALA A 308 4.03 -22.26 29.39
C ALA A 308 4.30 -23.76 29.40
N ARG A 309 4.45 -24.31 30.61
CA ARG A 309 4.48 -25.74 30.88
C ARG A 309 3.21 -26.10 31.61
N ILE A 310 2.41 -27.02 31.09
CA ILE A 310 1.12 -27.42 31.68
C ILE A 310 1.16 -28.90 32.01
N ALA A 311 0.79 -29.27 33.24
CA ALA A 311 0.81 -30.66 33.68
C ALA A 311 -0.06 -31.57 32.80
N TYR A 312 0.33 -32.83 32.60
CA TYR A 312 -0.49 -33.82 31.87
C TYR A 312 -1.86 -34.08 32.51
N ASP A 313 -1.94 -33.91 33.83
CA ASP A 313 -3.11 -34.14 34.66
C ASP A 313 -3.81 -32.84 35.09
N ALA A 314 -3.47 -31.70 34.48
CA ALA A 314 -4.13 -30.43 34.77
C ALA A 314 -5.61 -30.46 34.33
N ASP A 315 -6.49 -30.13 35.26
CA ASP A 315 -7.95 -30.07 35.05
C ASP A 315 -8.37 -28.75 34.39
N CYS A 316 -7.85 -28.49 33.17
CA CYS A 316 -8.14 -27.29 32.38
C CYS A 316 -8.55 -27.60 30.95
N ASP A 317 -9.17 -28.76 30.71
CA ASP A 317 -9.62 -29.18 29.38
C ASP A 317 -8.51 -29.24 28.30
N LEU A 318 -7.23 -29.17 28.69
CA LEU A 318 -6.12 -29.17 27.74
C LEU A 318 -6.15 -30.48 26.95
N GLY A 319 -6.21 -30.38 25.62
CA GLY A 319 -6.20 -31.54 24.75
C GLY A 319 -7.58 -32.10 24.42
N ASN A 320 -8.67 -31.56 24.99
CA ASN A 320 -10.04 -31.98 24.66
C ASN A 320 -10.43 -31.70 23.19
N TRP A 321 -9.68 -30.81 22.53
CA TRP A 321 -9.74 -30.62 21.09
C TRP A 321 -8.31 -30.38 20.62
N THR A 322 -7.75 -31.32 19.83
CA THR A 322 -6.37 -31.22 19.33
C THR A 322 -6.29 -31.65 17.87
N ARG A 323 -5.67 -30.83 17.03
CA ARG A 323 -5.50 -31.10 15.60
C ARG A 323 -4.05 -30.97 15.16
N TRP A 324 -3.68 -31.78 14.18
CA TRP A 324 -2.44 -31.65 13.44
C TRP A 324 -2.73 -31.05 12.07
N VAL A 325 -1.72 -30.40 11.52
CA VAL A 325 -1.72 -29.90 10.14
C VAL A 325 -0.44 -30.35 9.47
N GLU A 326 -0.53 -30.66 8.18
CA GLU A 326 0.64 -30.96 7.37
C GLU A 326 0.81 -29.91 6.28
N PHE A 327 2.04 -29.83 5.78
CA PHE A 327 2.36 -29.04 4.61
C PHE A 327 2.75 -30.03 3.52
N ASP A 328 2.01 -30.06 2.41
CA ASP A 328 2.40 -30.82 1.23
C ASP A 328 3.31 -29.94 0.36
N PRO A 329 4.63 -30.18 0.35
CA PRO A 329 5.51 -29.38 -0.45
C PRO A 329 5.28 -29.66 -1.94
N SER A 330 4.79 -30.84 -2.36
CA SER A 330 4.89 -31.35 -3.73
C SER A 330 4.33 -30.45 -4.84
N ALA A 331 3.33 -29.62 -4.52
CA ALA A 331 2.71 -28.68 -5.45
C ALA A 331 3.44 -27.32 -5.56
N MET A 332 4.42 -27.03 -4.70
CA MET A 332 4.99 -25.69 -4.57
C MET A 332 6.27 -25.47 -5.38
N GLY A 333 6.27 -24.38 -6.16
CA GLY A 333 7.41 -23.84 -6.88
C GLY A 333 8.50 -23.27 -5.96
N PRO A 334 9.58 -22.69 -6.53
CA PRO A 334 10.56 -21.97 -5.73
C PRO A 334 9.97 -20.68 -5.15
N PHE A 335 10.64 -20.13 -4.15
CA PHE A 335 10.38 -18.78 -3.66
C PHE A 335 11.55 -17.88 -4.01
N ALA A 336 11.30 -16.77 -4.72
CA ALA A 336 12.28 -15.72 -4.89
C ALA A 336 12.33 -14.85 -3.63
N ALA A 337 13.52 -14.55 -3.12
CA ALA A 337 13.71 -13.55 -2.08
C ALA A 337 15.12 -12.97 -2.14
N MET A 338 15.25 -11.70 -1.75
CA MET A 338 16.54 -11.01 -1.74
C MET A 338 16.70 -10.13 -0.50
N LYS A 339 17.95 -9.76 -0.19
CA LYS A 339 18.26 -8.81 0.88
C LYS A 339 19.34 -7.81 0.44
N PRO A 340 19.08 -6.50 0.44
CA PRO A 340 20.10 -5.48 0.18
C PRO A 340 21.00 -5.26 1.40
N SER A 341 22.16 -4.63 1.18
CA SER A 341 23.06 -4.20 2.26
C SER A 341 22.51 -3.03 3.07
N ALA A 342 21.70 -2.18 2.44
CA ALA A 342 20.92 -1.11 3.05
C ALA A 342 19.69 -0.83 2.17
N GLN A 343 18.59 -0.38 2.79
CA GLN A 343 17.41 0.12 2.05
C GLN A 343 17.53 1.60 1.71
N ARG A 344 18.59 2.29 2.17
CA ARG A 344 18.86 3.69 1.87
C ARG A 344 20.35 3.89 1.58
N ALA A 345 20.70 4.56 0.49
CA ALA A 345 22.08 4.85 0.11
C ALA A 345 22.19 6.15 -0.70
N ARG A 346 23.42 6.62 -0.93
CA ARG A 346 23.66 7.81 -1.75
C ARG A 346 23.71 7.47 -3.23
N SER A 347 23.31 8.42 -4.08
CA SER A 347 23.55 8.28 -5.51
C SER A 347 25.05 8.09 -5.78
N GLY A 348 25.39 7.13 -6.64
CA GLY A 348 26.77 6.71 -6.92
C GLY A 348 27.38 5.73 -5.89
N GLU A 349 26.70 5.45 -4.78
CA GLU A 349 27.11 4.44 -3.81
C GLU A 349 26.72 3.02 -4.25
N SER A 350 27.60 2.03 -4.03
CA SER A 350 27.32 0.65 -4.40
C SER A 350 26.56 -0.09 -3.30
N LEU A 351 25.39 -0.62 -3.64
CA LEU A 351 24.64 -1.56 -2.80
C LEU A 351 24.94 -3.01 -3.18
N THR A 352 24.93 -3.88 -2.16
CA THR A 352 25.12 -5.33 -2.34
C THR A 352 23.84 -6.09 -2.06
N PHE A 353 23.37 -6.87 -3.02
CA PHE A 353 22.18 -7.71 -2.92
C PHE A 353 22.56 -9.18 -2.72
N ARG A 354 21.88 -9.85 -1.78
CA ARG A 354 22.12 -11.26 -1.44
C ARG A 354 20.87 -12.08 -1.69
N ASP A 355 21.05 -13.26 -2.30
CA ASP A 355 19.98 -14.22 -2.49
C ASP A 355 19.50 -14.79 -1.15
N ARG A 356 18.18 -14.89 -1.03
CA ARG A 356 17.46 -15.52 0.08
C ARG A 356 16.38 -16.49 -0.43
N SER A 357 16.41 -16.79 -1.72
CA SER A 357 15.44 -17.65 -2.39
C SER A 357 15.50 -19.09 -1.86
N LEU A 358 14.36 -19.77 -1.87
CA LEU A 358 14.21 -21.13 -1.37
C LEU A 358 13.65 -22.05 -2.45
N GLY A 359 14.40 -23.09 -2.79
CA GLY A 359 13.90 -24.21 -3.60
C GLY A 359 13.22 -25.24 -2.72
N VAL A 360 11.89 -25.29 -2.71
CA VAL A 360 11.11 -26.13 -1.78
C VAL A 360 11.24 -27.63 -2.10
N ASN A 361 11.04 -28.03 -3.37
CA ASN A 361 11.15 -29.43 -3.82
C ASN A 361 12.30 -29.70 -4.79
N ALA A 362 12.86 -28.63 -5.34
CA ALA A 362 13.91 -28.69 -6.33
C ALA A 362 14.88 -27.55 -6.07
N PRO A 363 16.20 -27.77 -6.26
CA PRO A 363 17.17 -26.70 -6.14
C PRO A 363 16.90 -25.64 -7.20
N ILE A 364 17.17 -24.38 -6.87
CA ILE A 364 17.13 -23.27 -7.81
C ILE A 364 18.30 -23.42 -8.80
N THR A 365 18.02 -23.18 -10.08
CA THR A 365 18.98 -23.31 -11.19
C THR A 365 19.17 -22.01 -11.97
N VAL A 366 18.23 -21.06 -11.88
CA VAL A 366 18.30 -19.75 -12.56
C VAL A 366 18.03 -18.62 -11.57
N TRP A 367 18.77 -17.51 -11.73
CA TRP A 367 18.56 -16.23 -11.04
C TRP A 367 18.71 -15.11 -12.06
N GLU A 368 17.72 -14.24 -12.14
CA GLU A 368 17.69 -13.04 -12.98
C GLU A 368 17.31 -11.85 -12.08
N TRP A 369 18.25 -10.94 -11.91
CA TRP A 369 18.12 -9.75 -11.07
C TRP A 369 17.83 -8.55 -11.94
N ASP A 370 16.81 -7.81 -11.59
CA ASP A 370 16.41 -6.52 -12.14
C ASP A 370 16.47 -5.56 -10.95
N LEU A 371 17.63 -4.92 -10.75
CA LEU A 371 17.99 -4.23 -9.52
C LEU A 371 17.50 -2.77 -9.51
N ASP A 372 17.16 -2.19 -10.65
CA ASP A 372 16.49 -0.89 -10.71
C ASP A 372 14.98 -0.98 -10.96
N GLY A 373 14.45 -2.15 -11.34
CA GLY A 373 13.02 -2.39 -11.51
C GLY A 373 12.48 -1.90 -12.86
N ASP A 374 13.35 -1.74 -13.87
CA ASP A 374 12.97 -1.27 -15.20
C ASP A 374 12.44 -2.40 -16.12
N GLY A 375 12.45 -3.64 -15.63
CA GLY A 375 12.02 -4.83 -16.36
C GLY A 375 13.10 -5.49 -17.22
N VAL A 376 14.32 -4.94 -17.22
CA VAL A 376 15.52 -5.50 -17.85
C VAL A 376 16.35 -6.24 -16.82
N VAL A 377 16.99 -7.33 -17.23
CA VAL A 377 17.86 -8.10 -16.33
C VAL A 377 19.24 -7.45 -16.24
N ASP A 378 19.58 -6.91 -15.08
CA ASP A 378 20.88 -6.32 -14.74
C ASP A 378 21.96 -7.35 -14.45
N ALA A 379 21.59 -8.44 -13.78
CA ALA A 379 22.55 -9.45 -13.34
C ALA A 379 21.94 -10.85 -13.31
N THR A 380 22.80 -11.87 -13.36
CA THR A 380 22.39 -13.28 -13.27
C THR A 380 23.25 -14.06 -12.27
N GLY A 381 22.73 -15.21 -11.80
CA GLY A 381 23.38 -16.10 -10.84
C GLY A 381 23.11 -15.76 -9.36
N PRO A 382 23.46 -16.65 -8.41
CA PRO A 382 23.01 -16.58 -7.00
C PRO A 382 23.59 -15.41 -6.16
N GLY A 383 24.46 -14.58 -6.73
CA GLY A 383 25.05 -13.43 -6.03
C GLY A 383 26.12 -13.78 -4.99
N PRO A 384 26.55 -12.80 -4.16
CA PRO A 384 25.97 -11.47 -4.05
C PRO A 384 26.19 -10.60 -5.29
N GLN A 385 25.18 -9.83 -5.67
CA GLN A 385 25.25 -8.86 -6.76
C GLN A 385 25.61 -7.48 -6.21
N ARG A 386 26.35 -6.68 -6.98
CA ARG A 386 26.63 -5.28 -6.65
C ARG A 386 26.02 -4.39 -7.72
N PHE A 387 25.36 -3.33 -7.27
CA PHE A 387 24.72 -2.36 -8.15
C PHE A 387 24.97 -0.95 -7.66
N VAL A 388 25.13 -0.01 -8.57
CA VAL A 388 25.35 1.41 -8.27
C VAL A 388 24.21 2.18 -8.90
N TYR A 389 23.41 2.82 -8.07
CA TYR A 389 22.32 3.66 -8.54
C TYR A 389 22.88 5.03 -8.89
N ALA A 390 22.85 5.38 -10.18
CA ALA A 390 23.33 6.67 -10.66
C ALA A 390 22.38 7.83 -10.33
N SER A 391 21.14 7.52 -9.95
CA SER A 391 20.05 8.46 -9.76
C SER A 391 19.46 8.30 -8.37
N ALA A 392 19.11 9.41 -7.74
CA ALA A 392 18.28 9.38 -6.55
C ALA A 392 16.88 8.88 -6.92
N GLY A 393 16.12 8.42 -5.94
CA GLY A 393 14.77 7.92 -6.16
C GLY A 393 14.51 6.62 -5.42
N ARG A 394 13.26 6.16 -5.49
CA ARG A 394 12.83 4.90 -4.91
C ARG A 394 12.79 3.84 -6.02
N TYR A 395 13.62 2.82 -5.86
CA TYR A 395 13.72 1.68 -6.75
C TYR A 395 13.00 0.48 -6.16
N THR A 396 12.44 -0.37 -7.02
CA THR A 396 11.78 -1.61 -6.60
C THR A 396 12.48 -2.81 -7.26
N PRO A 397 13.67 -3.21 -6.76
CA PRO A 397 14.41 -4.35 -7.31
C PRO A 397 13.53 -5.60 -7.40
N THR A 398 13.60 -6.36 -8.50
CA THR A 398 12.94 -7.66 -8.67
C THR A 398 13.94 -8.79 -8.92
N LEU A 399 13.62 -9.98 -8.41
CA LEU A 399 14.40 -11.20 -8.61
C LEU A 399 13.48 -12.27 -9.15
N ARG A 400 13.84 -12.84 -10.30
CA ARG A 400 13.23 -14.07 -10.83
C ARG A 400 14.15 -15.25 -10.60
N VAL A 401 13.59 -16.35 -10.11
CA VAL A 401 14.27 -17.63 -9.95
C VAL A 401 13.51 -18.75 -10.63
N VAL A 402 14.22 -19.76 -11.11
CA VAL A 402 13.63 -20.99 -11.67
C VAL A 402 14.27 -22.19 -11.01
N ASP A 403 13.47 -23.19 -10.65
CA ASP A 403 13.95 -24.44 -10.08
C ASP A 403 14.31 -25.51 -11.14
N ALA A 404 14.93 -26.61 -10.70
CA ALA A 404 15.32 -27.71 -11.59
C ALA A 404 14.13 -28.44 -12.25
N GLN A 405 12.89 -28.15 -11.84
CA GLN A 405 11.66 -28.68 -12.44
C GLN A 405 11.03 -27.69 -13.42
N GLY A 406 11.66 -26.53 -13.65
CA GLY A 406 11.21 -25.49 -14.58
C GLY A 406 10.12 -24.58 -14.01
N ARG A 407 9.84 -24.65 -12.70
CA ARG A 407 8.87 -23.78 -12.05
C ARG A 407 9.55 -22.48 -11.67
N GLU A 408 8.87 -21.37 -11.87
CA GLU A 408 9.42 -20.03 -11.68
C GLU A 408 8.73 -19.28 -10.54
N ALA A 409 9.47 -18.36 -9.94
CA ALA A 409 8.94 -17.35 -9.05
C ALA A 409 9.65 -16.02 -9.30
N ARG A 410 8.91 -14.92 -9.26
CA ARG A 410 9.44 -13.56 -9.32
C ARG A 410 8.97 -12.81 -8.08
N ARG A 411 9.87 -12.05 -7.45
CA ARG A 411 9.52 -11.23 -6.29
C ARG A 411 10.23 -9.88 -6.31
N ALA A 412 9.46 -8.83 -6.02
CA ALA A 412 9.96 -7.50 -5.75
C ALA A 412 10.51 -7.37 -4.33
N LEU A 413 11.52 -6.54 -4.13
CA LEU A 413 12.07 -6.22 -2.82
C LEU A 413 11.07 -5.38 -2.03
N GLU A 414 10.60 -5.92 -0.91
CA GLU A 414 9.70 -5.23 0.00
C GLU A 414 10.35 -3.97 0.59
N GLY A 415 9.61 -2.85 0.57
CA GLY A 415 10.10 -1.53 0.96
C GLY A 415 11.02 -0.84 -0.06
N GLY A 416 11.50 -1.55 -1.08
CA GLY A 416 12.38 -1.04 -2.12
C GLY A 416 13.74 -0.56 -1.60
N VAL A 417 14.42 0.25 -2.42
CA VAL A 417 15.65 0.96 -2.06
C VAL A 417 15.46 2.44 -2.34
N GLU A 418 15.77 3.29 -1.36
CA GLU A 418 15.78 4.74 -1.51
C GLU A 418 17.21 5.25 -1.73
N ILE A 419 17.43 5.93 -2.85
CA ILE A 419 18.69 6.57 -3.19
C ILE A 419 18.54 8.07 -3.02
N VAL A 420 19.44 8.70 -2.28
CA VAL A 420 19.36 10.12 -1.93
C VAL A 420 20.58 10.90 -2.40
N PHE A 421 20.39 12.20 -2.61
CA PHE A 421 21.46 13.16 -2.78
C PHE A 421 21.99 13.55 -1.38
N ASP A 422 23.28 13.33 -1.11
CA ASP A 422 23.93 13.65 0.17
C ASP A 422 25.44 13.89 -0.06
N GLY A 423 25.76 15.13 -0.47
CA GLY A 423 27.09 15.60 -0.83
C GLY A 423 27.35 17.05 -0.35
N PRO A 424 28.56 17.60 -0.54
CA PRO A 424 28.87 19.00 -0.18
C PRO A 424 27.87 19.99 -0.81
N LEU A 425 27.56 21.03 -0.04
CA LEU A 425 26.62 22.09 -0.42
C LEU A 425 27.35 23.17 -1.22
N TRP A 426 27.13 23.20 -2.53
CA TRP A 426 27.66 24.26 -3.41
C TRP A 426 26.70 25.45 -3.40
N THR A 427 27.10 26.55 -2.78
CA THR A 427 26.25 27.74 -2.58
C THR A 427 26.42 28.74 -3.72
N VAL A 428 25.31 29.20 -4.27
CA VAL A 428 25.22 30.25 -5.29
C VAL A 428 24.46 31.45 -4.72
N ASP A 429 24.97 32.66 -4.92
CA ASP A 429 24.36 33.90 -4.43
C ASP A 429 24.46 35.00 -5.49
N ALA A 430 23.32 35.48 -6.00
CA ALA A 430 23.29 36.53 -7.02
C ALA A 430 23.84 37.89 -6.53
N ALA A 431 23.80 38.15 -5.21
CA ALA A 431 24.18 39.43 -4.63
C ALA A 431 25.61 39.42 -4.05
N ALA A 432 25.98 38.34 -3.36
CA ALA A 432 27.26 38.20 -2.68
C ALA A 432 28.25 37.27 -3.39
N GLY A 433 27.82 36.56 -4.43
CA GLY A 433 28.65 35.64 -5.18
C GLY A 433 29.77 36.33 -5.94
N ALA A 434 30.92 35.65 -6.03
CA ALA A 434 32.08 36.13 -6.76
C ALA A 434 32.39 35.22 -7.96
N PRO A 435 32.88 35.77 -9.09
CA PRO A 435 33.32 34.95 -10.23
C PRO A 435 34.44 33.95 -9.88
N ASP A 436 35.21 34.23 -8.83
CA ASP A 436 36.28 33.39 -8.26
C ASP A 436 35.89 32.78 -6.89
N GLY A 437 34.58 32.70 -6.59
CA GLY A 437 34.06 32.00 -5.42
C GLY A 437 34.49 30.54 -5.39
N ASP A 438 34.46 29.92 -4.20
CA ASP A 438 34.76 28.49 -4.02
C ASP A 438 33.51 27.65 -3.76
N GLY A 439 32.33 28.28 -3.77
CA GLY A 439 31.04 27.63 -3.52
C GLY A 439 30.75 27.34 -2.06
N SER A 440 31.64 27.72 -1.14
CA SER A 440 31.33 27.69 0.29
C SER A 440 30.32 28.79 0.66
N PRO A 441 29.58 28.67 1.78
CA PRO A 441 28.73 29.74 2.28
C PRO A 441 29.46 31.06 2.56
N ALA A 442 30.78 31.02 2.77
CA ALA A 442 31.59 32.22 3.00
C ALA A 442 32.07 32.90 1.70
N ARG A 443 32.20 32.14 0.61
CA ARG A 443 32.58 32.63 -0.73
C ARG A 443 31.74 31.93 -1.81
N PRO A 444 30.42 32.23 -1.87
CA PRO A 444 29.53 31.57 -2.82
C PRO A 444 29.91 31.88 -4.27
N PHE A 445 29.52 31.00 -5.18
CA PHE A 445 29.60 31.28 -6.61
C PHE A 445 28.61 32.37 -7.02
N ALA A 446 28.97 33.19 -8.01
CA ALA A 446 28.06 34.15 -8.61
C ALA A 446 27.02 33.48 -9.51
N ASP A 447 27.42 32.40 -10.20
CA ASP A 447 26.61 31.77 -11.24
C ASP A 447 26.28 30.30 -10.94
N ILE A 448 25.10 29.87 -11.35
CA ILE A 448 24.62 28.49 -11.14
C ILE A 448 25.48 27.48 -11.91
N GLN A 449 25.85 27.78 -13.16
CA GLN A 449 26.66 26.86 -13.97
C GLN A 449 28.05 26.61 -13.36
N GLN A 450 28.64 27.58 -12.65
CA GLN A 450 29.91 27.39 -11.96
C GLN A 450 29.79 26.34 -10.85
N ALA A 451 28.71 26.40 -10.07
CA ALA A 451 28.43 25.41 -9.03
C ALA A 451 28.19 24.02 -9.63
N ILE A 452 27.42 23.92 -10.72
CA ILE A 452 27.20 22.65 -11.44
C ILE A 452 28.52 22.07 -11.95
N ASN A 453 29.42 22.91 -12.48
CA ASN A 453 30.72 22.46 -12.97
C ASN A 453 31.59 21.90 -11.83
N ALA A 454 31.56 22.53 -10.65
CA ALA A 454 32.31 22.10 -9.47
C ALA A 454 31.73 20.85 -8.80
N ALA A 455 30.41 20.66 -8.86
CA ALA A 455 29.69 19.54 -8.27
C ALA A 455 30.10 18.17 -8.85
N ALA A 456 30.24 17.17 -8.01
CA ALA A 456 30.28 15.77 -8.42
C ALA A 456 28.85 15.22 -8.63
N PRO A 457 28.67 14.12 -9.39
CA PRO A 457 27.38 13.42 -9.44
C PRO A 457 26.92 13.06 -8.02
N GLY A 458 25.70 13.43 -7.65
CA GLY A 458 25.17 13.22 -6.29
C GLY A 458 25.24 14.43 -5.36
N ASP A 459 25.97 15.50 -5.73
CA ASP A 459 26.10 16.72 -4.93
C ASP A 459 24.84 17.61 -5.01
N THR A 460 24.72 18.52 -4.05
CA THR A 460 23.64 19.52 -3.99
C THR A 460 24.15 20.91 -4.33
N VAL A 461 23.51 21.57 -5.30
CA VAL A 461 23.71 22.99 -5.59
C VAL A 461 22.59 23.78 -4.94
N ARG A 462 22.90 24.57 -3.92
CA ARG A 462 21.93 25.43 -3.24
C ARG A 462 22.03 26.85 -3.74
N VAL A 463 20.92 27.35 -4.25
CA VAL A 463 20.81 28.68 -4.85
C VAL A 463 20.04 29.60 -3.90
N LEU A 464 20.65 30.70 -3.50
CA LEU A 464 20.06 31.67 -2.58
C LEU A 464 19.03 32.57 -3.28
N PRO A 465 18.11 33.23 -2.55
CA PRO A 465 17.14 34.15 -3.12
C PRO A 465 17.75 35.17 -4.08
N GLY A 466 17.15 35.34 -5.25
CA GLY A 466 17.66 36.20 -6.31
C GLY A 466 17.03 35.95 -7.67
N VAL A 467 17.29 36.87 -8.61
CA VAL A 467 16.91 36.72 -10.01
C VAL A 467 18.16 36.49 -10.85
N TYR A 468 18.22 35.30 -11.43
CA TYR A 468 19.37 34.75 -12.13
C TYR A 468 19.17 34.86 -13.64
N ARG A 469 20.06 35.63 -14.29
CA ARG A 469 20.01 35.99 -15.72
C ARG A 469 21.37 35.80 -16.39
N GLY A 470 21.36 35.81 -17.72
CA GLY A 470 22.55 35.63 -18.55
C GLY A 470 23.01 34.18 -18.66
N ALA A 471 23.86 33.91 -19.65
CA ALA A 471 24.17 32.54 -20.11
C ALA A 471 24.87 31.60 -19.10
N MET A 472 25.35 32.09 -17.96
CA MET A 472 25.92 31.26 -16.89
C MET A 472 24.88 30.87 -15.82
N ASN A 473 23.67 31.40 -15.95
CA ASN A 473 22.52 31.21 -15.07
C ASN A 473 21.29 30.69 -15.83
N THR A 474 21.24 30.96 -17.13
CA THR A 474 20.35 30.33 -18.12
C THR A 474 21.17 29.37 -18.98
N ALA A 475 20.52 28.58 -19.84
CA ALA A 475 21.13 27.52 -20.63
C ALA A 475 21.98 26.53 -19.79
N LEU A 476 21.53 26.24 -18.58
CA LEU A 476 22.25 25.40 -17.62
C LEU A 476 22.39 23.97 -18.15
N ASP A 477 23.61 23.46 -18.11
CA ASP A 477 24.01 22.13 -18.58
C ASP A 477 24.44 21.28 -17.38
N ASN A 478 23.83 20.10 -17.23
CA ASN A 478 24.15 19.16 -16.15
C ASN A 478 25.49 18.42 -16.36
N ALA A 479 26.13 18.57 -17.52
CA ALA A 479 27.36 17.91 -17.91
C ALA A 479 27.30 16.37 -17.74
N GLY A 480 26.14 15.78 -18.03
CA GLY A 480 25.88 14.35 -17.85
C GLY A 480 25.76 13.88 -16.39
N LYS A 481 25.73 14.80 -15.42
CA LYS A 481 25.68 14.48 -13.99
C LYS A 481 24.23 14.32 -13.52
N ALA A 482 24.03 13.43 -12.55
CA ALA A 482 22.84 13.44 -11.69
C ALA A 482 23.01 14.50 -10.60
N LEU A 483 22.04 15.39 -10.44
CA LEU A 483 22.17 16.61 -9.62
C LEU A 483 20.87 16.94 -8.88
N LEU A 484 21.03 17.51 -7.69
CA LEU A 484 19.98 18.25 -7.00
C LEU A 484 20.29 19.76 -7.05
N LEU A 485 19.41 20.51 -7.70
CA LEU A 485 19.35 21.96 -7.58
C LEU A 485 18.27 22.29 -6.53
N LEU A 486 18.65 23.04 -5.50
CA LEU A 486 17.78 23.41 -4.38
C LEU A 486 17.71 24.94 -4.26
N ALA A 487 16.53 25.50 -4.47
CA ALA A 487 16.25 26.89 -4.14
C ALA A 487 16.18 27.05 -2.62
N ALA A 488 16.78 28.12 -2.11
CA ALA A 488 16.66 28.51 -0.72
C ALA A 488 15.63 29.63 -0.57
N GLY A 489 14.87 29.58 0.53
CA GLY A 489 13.83 30.57 0.81
C GLY A 489 12.44 30.00 0.56
N GLU A 490 11.48 30.89 0.40
CA GLU A 490 10.09 30.55 0.09
C GLU A 490 9.91 30.36 -1.43
N PRO A 491 8.86 29.65 -1.88
CA PRO A 491 8.56 29.53 -3.30
C PRO A 491 8.48 30.89 -4.00
N GLY A 492 9.25 31.07 -5.08
CA GLY A 492 9.34 32.33 -5.82
C GLY A 492 10.53 33.23 -5.49
N ASP A 493 11.27 32.94 -4.40
CA ASP A 493 12.45 33.72 -4.01
C ASP A 493 13.63 33.53 -4.98
N VAL A 494 13.73 32.35 -5.60
CA VAL A 494 14.79 32.03 -6.57
C VAL A 494 14.18 31.91 -7.96
N ARG A 495 14.53 32.86 -8.82
CA ARG A 495 13.99 32.97 -10.18
C ARG A 495 15.10 32.80 -11.21
N ILE A 496 14.95 31.85 -12.13
CA ILE A 496 15.79 31.74 -13.32
C ILE A 496 15.00 32.32 -14.49
N ASP A 497 15.50 33.43 -15.03
CA ASP A 497 14.81 34.26 -16.01
C ASP A 497 15.52 34.21 -17.37
N GLY A 498 14.84 33.62 -18.36
CA GLY A 498 15.34 33.46 -19.72
C GLY A 498 15.22 34.71 -20.58
N GLU A 499 14.61 35.78 -20.05
CA GLU A 499 14.44 37.08 -20.68
C GLU A 499 13.66 37.03 -22.02
N GLY A 500 12.99 35.91 -22.32
CA GLY A 500 12.30 35.65 -23.58
C GLY A 500 13.22 35.24 -24.74
N GLU A 501 14.52 35.08 -24.48
CA GLU A 501 15.55 34.91 -25.51
C GLU A 501 16.33 33.60 -25.37
N HIS A 502 16.29 32.98 -24.19
CA HIS A 502 17.15 31.84 -23.85
C HIS A 502 16.37 30.69 -23.21
N ARG A 503 16.73 29.45 -23.58
CA ARG A 503 16.35 28.26 -22.83
C ARG A 503 16.98 28.32 -21.44
N LEU A 504 16.27 27.86 -20.41
CA LEU A 504 16.74 27.92 -19.02
C LEU A 504 17.66 26.75 -18.69
N LEU A 505 17.28 25.52 -19.06
CA LEU A 505 18.05 24.31 -18.81
C LEU A 505 18.14 23.42 -20.05
N ARG A 506 19.34 22.93 -20.36
CA ARG A 506 19.61 21.90 -21.35
C ARG A 506 20.27 20.72 -20.65
N LEU A 507 19.47 19.71 -20.34
CA LEU A 507 19.88 18.51 -19.63
C LEU A 507 20.08 17.38 -20.63
N ASP A 508 21.25 16.75 -20.61
CA ASP A 508 21.52 15.58 -21.43
C ASP A 508 22.27 14.47 -20.68
N ALA A 509 22.22 13.27 -21.25
CA ALA A 509 22.97 12.10 -20.77
C ALA A 509 24.35 11.99 -21.43
N ALA A 510 24.89 13.05 -22.05
CA ALA A 510 26.19 12.96 -22.69
C ALA A 510 27.28 12.77 -21.62
N GLY A 511 27.97 11.63 -21.68
CA GLY A 511 29.03 11.28 -20.72
C GLY A 511 28.64 10.24 -19.67
N THR A 512 27.38 9.79 -19.59
CA THR A 512 27.04 8.61 -18.77
C THR A 512 27.65 7.33 -19.34
N PRO A 513 28.26 6.46 -18.52
CA PRO A 513 28.83 5.20 -18.99
C PRO A 513 27.78 4.29 -19.64
N VAL A 514 28.16 3.63 -20.73
CA VAL A 514 27.29 2.69 -21.46
C VAL A 514 26.83 1.57 -20.52
N GLY A 515 25.51 1.35 -20.44
CA GLY A 515 24.89 0.36 -19.55
C GLY A 515 24.56 0.88 -18.14
N SER A 516 24.67 2.19 -17.90
CA SER A 516 24.21 2.82 -16.65
C SER A 516 22.77 3.33 -16.80
N ALA A 517 22.03 3.38 -15.70
CA ALA A 517 20.72 4.03 -15.65
C ALA A 517 20.79 5.51 -16.08
N SER A 518 19.71 6.02 -16.67
CA SER A 518 19.59 7.44 -17.05
C SER A 518 19.85 8.35 -15.84
N PRO A 519 20.60 9.46 -16.00
CA PRO A 519 20.85 10.38 -14.90
C PRO A 519 19.55 11.08 -14.51
N LEU A 520 19.36 11.35 -13.22
CA LEU A 520 18.26 12.12 -12.67
C LEU A 520 18.73 13.52 -12.33
N VAL A 521 18.01 14.52 -12.83
CA VAL A 521 18.15 15.90 -12.39
C VAL A 521 16.90 16.30 -11.63
N ARG A 522 17.07 16.77 -10.39
CA ARG A 522 15.99 17.24 -9.52
C ARG A 522 16.11 18.75 -9.29
N LEU A 523 15.01 19.47 -9.47
CA LEU A 523 14.87 20.88 -9.13
C LEU A 523 13.82 21.04 -8.03
N GLU A 524 14.14 21.79 -6.99
CA GLU A 524 13.23 22.03 -5.87
C GLU A 524 13.11 23.54 -5.56
N GLY A 525 11.88 24.05 -5.55
CA GLY A 525 11.55 25.42 -5.11
C GLY A 525 11.83 26.55 -6.11
N PHE A 526 12.17 26.25 -7.37
CA PHE A 526 12.54 27.26 -8.36
C PHE A 526 11.33 27.88 -9.07
N THR A 527 11.41 29.17 -9.37
CA THR A 527 10.61 29.78 -10.43
C THR A 527 11.44 29.85 -11.72
N LEU A 528 10.99 29.18 -12.76
CA LEU A 528 11.58 29.12 -14.08
C LEU A 528 10.71 29.94 -15.03
N GLU A 529 11.20 31.08 -15.50
CA GLU A 529 10.36 32.05 -16.21
C GLU A 529 10.94 32.53 -17.54
N ARG A 530 10.05 32.87 -18.47
CA ARG A 530 10.40 33.51 -19.76
C ARG A 530 11.48 32.75 -20.54
N GLY A 531 11.48 31.42 -20.45
CA GLY A 531 12.34 30.57 -21.25
C GLY A 531 11.87 30.54 -22.71
N ALA A 532 12.80 30.60 -23.66
CA ALA A 532 12.46 30.53 -25.08
C ALA A 532 13.42 29.64 -25.88
N ASP A 533 12.85 28.82 -26.76
CA ASP A 533 13.62 28.03 -27.73
C ASP A 533 12.88 27.92 -29.07
N PRO A 534 13.58 27.87 -30.23
CA PRO A 534 12.91 27.73 -31.51
C PRO A 534 12.12 26.43 -31.74
N LEU A 535 12.44 25.34 -31.04
CA LEU A 535 11.94 24.01 -31.40
C LEU A 535 11.49 23.16 -30.20
N ARG A 536 12.22 23.12 -29.09
CA ARG A 536 11.94 22.16 -28.01
C ARG A 536 12.28 22.73 -26.64
N GLY A 537 11.37 22.58 -25.70
CA GLY A 537 11.63 22.88 -24.29
C GLY A 537 12.03 24.34 -24.11
N GLY A 538 11.08 25.26 -24.20
CA GLY A 538 11.36 26.70 -24.03
C GLY A 538 12.01 26.99 -22.68
N GLY A 539 11.54 26.33 -21.63
CA GLY A 539 12.19 26.31 -20.30
C GLY A 539 13.29 25.27 -20.21
N ILE A 540 12.91 23.98 -20.26
CA ILE A 540 13.78 22.83 -20.02
C ILE A 540 13.73 21.89 -21.22
N LEU A 541 14.91 21.52 -21.74
CA LEU A 541 15.10 20.37 -22.61
C LEU A 541 15.79 19.26 -21.82
N ALA A 542 15.18 18.08 -21.68
CA ALA A 542 15.76 16.90 -21.05
C ALA A 542 15.87 15.74 -22.06
N GLU A 543 17.10 15.44 -22.52
CA GLU A 543 17.41 14.42 -23.52
C GLU A 543 18.20 13.25 -22.91
N GLY A 544 17.55 12.10 -22.75
CA GLY A 544 18.12 10.92 -22.11
C GLY A 544 18.20 11.00 -20.58
N VAL A 545 17.59 12.02 -19.97
CA VAL A 545 17.66 12.36 -18.55
C VAL A 545 16.27 12.28 -17.93
N SER A 546 16.14 11.58 -16.80
CA SER A 546 14.91 11.62 -16.00
C SER A 546 14.88 12.93 -15.21
N LEU A 547 13.71 13.55 -15.09
CA LEU A 547 13.55 14.88 -14.51
C LEU A 547 12.53 14.87 -13.36
N GLU A 548 12.91 15.44 -12.22
CA GLU A 548 12.01 15.64 -11.09
C GLU A 548 11.91 17.13 -10.73
N LEU A 549 10.69 17.68 -10.68
CA LEU A 549 10.43 19.02 -10.16
C LEU A 549 9.54 18.92 -8.92
N VAL A 550 9.93 19.63 -7.86
CA VAL A 550 9.19 19.68 -6.59
C VAL A 550 9.02 21.14 -6.17
N ASP A 551 7.78 21.56 -5.89
CA ASP A 551 7.46 22.93 -5.44
C ASP A 551 7.97 24.02 -6.42
N CYS A 552 8.06 23.69 -7.71
CA CYS A 552 8.54 24.59 -8.76
C CYS A 552 7.38 25.30 -9.47
N THR A 553 7.64 26.52 -9.93
CA THR A 553 6.76 27.26 -10.86
C THR A 553 7.46 27.41 -12.20
N VAL A 554 6.84 26.99 -13.29
CA VAL A 554 7.34 27.19 -14.65
C VAL A 554 6.35 28.04 -15.41
N GLU A 555 6.74 29.28 -15.74
CA GLU A 555 5.82 30.27 -16.27
C GLU A 555 6.34 30.99 -17.52
N ASN A 556 5.42 31.37 -18.40
CA ASN A 556 5.70 32.21 -19.56
C ASN A 556 6.82 31.65 -20.48
N CYS A 557 7.02 30.33 -20.49
CA CYS A 557 8.00 29.68 -21.36
C CYS A 557 7.37 29.34 -22.71
N GLN A 558 8.13 29.45 -23.80
CA GLN A 558 7.59 29.26 -25.14
C GLN A 558 8.52 28.59 -26.16
N THR A 559 7.91 27.90 -27.12
CA THR A 559 8.58 27.59 -28.40
C THR A 559 8.25 28.61 -29.49
N LEU A 560 9.24 29.04 -30.27
CA LEU A 560 9.08 30.16 -31.23
C LEU A 560 8.58 29.75 -32.62
N LYS A 561 8.52 28.45 -32.92
CA LYS A 561 8.02 27.94 -34.21
C LYS A 561 6.74 27.15 -34.02
N ASP A 562 5.88 27.22 -35.03
CA ASP A 562 4.60 26.48 -35.13
C ASP A 562 4.72 24.95 -35.13
N VAL A 563 5.94 24.41 -35.11
CA VAL A 563 6.22 22.96 -35.02
C VAL A 563 7.00 22.62 -33.74
N GLY A 564 7.09 23.56 -32.81
CA GLY A 564 7.80 23.37 -31.55
C GLY A 564 7.06 22.41 -30.61
N ALA A 565 7.77 21.87 -29.62
CA ALA A 565 7.21 20.92 -28.66
C ALA A 565 7.63 21.27 -27.22
N GLY A 566 6.68 21.25 -26.29
CA GLY A 566 6.96 21.48 -24.87
C GLY A 566 7.35 22.92 -24.58
N GLY A 567 6.36 23.83 -24.53
CA GLY A 567 6.61 25.26 -24.30
C GLY A 567 7.42 25.53 -23.04
N ALA A 568 7.14 24.79 -21.97
CA ALA A 568 7.96 24.73 -20.77
C ALA A 568 8.99 23.60 -20.83
N ILE A 569 8.55 22.35 -20.94
CA ILE A 569 9.40 21.17 -20.78
C ILE A 569 9.26 20.24 -21.99
N TRP A 570 10.40 19.79 -22.50
CA TRP A 570 10.50 18.62 -23.36
C TRP A 570 11.30 17.53 -22.65
N CYS A 571 10.78 16.30 -22.58
CA CYS A 571 11.42 15.17 -21.91
C CYS A 571 11.17 13.86 -22.67
N ASP A 572 12.18 12.98 -22.76
CA ASP A 572 12.05 11.63 -23.37
C ASP A 572 12.21 10.46 -22.37
N ARG A 573 12.61 10.75 -21.13
CA ARG A 573 12.64 9.80 -20.00
C ARG A 573 11.60 10.16 -18.96
N ASP A 574 11.68 9.54 -17.80
CA ASP A 574 10.67 9.68 -16.76
C ASP A 574 10.62 11.12 -16.23
N LEU A 575 9.40 11.61 -16.05
CA LEU A 575 9.11 12.96 -15.56
C LEU A 575 8.24 12.85 -14.31
N ARG A 576 8.74 13.37 -13.18
CA ARG A 576 8.00 13.44 -11.92
C ARG A 576 7.79 14.89 -11.50
N LEU A 577 6.54 15.26 -11.26
CA LEU A 577 6.14 16.60 -10.85
C LEU A 577 5.33 16.53 -9.55
N GLU A 578 5.79 17.25 -8.54
CA GLU A 578 5.14 17.28 -7.22
C GLU A 578 4.92 18.74 -6.79
N ARG A 579 3.66 19.11 -6.53
CA ARG A 579 3.25 20.47 -6.11
C ARG A 579 3.76 21.58 -7.03
N CYS A 580 3.85 21.31 -8.34
CA CYS A 580 4.35 22.26 -9.32
C CYS A 580 3.24 23.08 -9.98
N SER A 581 3.58 24.29 -10.42
CA SER A 581 2.67 25.16 -11.19
C SER A 581 3.24 25.44 -12.58
N PHE A 582 2.42 25.26 -13.61
CA PHE A 582 2.75 25.53 -15.01
C PHE A 582 1.79 26.60 -15.54
N LEU A 583 2.28 27.81 -15.75
CA LEU A 583 1.45 29.00 -16.00
C LEU A 583 1.78 29.63 -17.34
N GLU A 584 0.78 29.85 -18.19
CA GLU A 584 0.90 30.65 -19.42
C GLU A 584 2.00 30.17 -20.39
N ASN A 585 2.34 28.88 -20.38
CA ASN A 585 3.34 28.32 -21.28
C ASN A 585 2.76 28.02 -22.66
N ARG A 586 3.57 28.20 -23.71
CA ARG A 586 3.09 28.14 -25.10
C ARG A 586 3.96 27.28 -25.99
N SER A 587 3.35 26.36 -26.73
CA SER A 587 4.03 25.61 -27.79
C SER A 587 3.37 25.88 -29.12
N GLY A 588 4.16 26.08 -30.18
CA GLY A 588 3.64 26.17 -31.54
C GLY A 588 3.09 24.84 -32.06
N GLY A 589 3.56 23.71 -31.54
CA GLY A 589 3.04 22.37 -31.83
C GLY A 589 2.41 21.75 -30.58
N ASP A 590 2.88 20.57 -30.18
CA ASP A 590 2.30 19.77 -29.10
C ASP A 590 2.86 20.18 -27.72
N GLY A 591 2.05 19.95 -26.67
CA GLY A 591 2.46 20.12 -25.28
C GLY A 591 2.71 21.58 -24.93
N GLY A 592 1.64 22.34 -24.66
CA GLY A 592 1.75 23.79 -24.42
C GLY A 592 2.65 24.10 -23.23
N ALA A 593 2.54 23.33 -22.14
CA ALA A 593 3.57 23.28 -21.10
C ALA A 593 4.55 22.12 -21.36
N ILE A 594 4.05 20.89 -21.42
CA ILE A 594 4.89 19.68 -21.35
C ILE A 594 4.71 18.81 -22.58
N PHE A 595 5.83 18.39 -23.16
CA PHE A 595 5.89 17.32 -24.16
C PHE A 595 6.71 16.15 -23.61
N ALA A 596 6.06 15.00 -23.43
CA ALA A 596 6.67 13.75 -22.95
C ALA A 596 6.72 12.69 -24.07
N ALA A 597 7.92 12.34 -24.54
CA ALA A 597 8.11 11.56 -25.76
C ALA A 597 8.13 10.03 -25.58
N GLY A 598 8.17 9.51 -24.35
CA GLY A 598 8.18 8.06 -24.13
C GLY A 598 8.32 7.56 -22.69
N GLY A 599 8.98 8.32 -21.81
CA GLY A 599 9.08 7.96 -20.39
C GLY A 599 7.74 8.01 -19.64
N SER A 600 7.71 7.49 -18.42
CA SER A 600 6.53 7.58 -17.56
C SER A 600 6.41 8.97 -16.96
N VAL A 601 5.18 9.47 -16.85
CA VAL A 601 4.89 10.77 -16.25
C VAL A 601 4.09 10.58 -14.96
N GLN A 602 4.57 11.18 -13.88
CA GLN A 602 3.90 11.22 -12.58
C GLN A 602 3.59 12.67 -12.19
N LEU A 603 2.32 12.96 -11.93
CA LEU A 603 1.84 14.28 -11.49
C LEU A 603 1.15 14.15 -10.14
N ASP A 604 1.56 14.94 -9.15
CA ASP A 604 0.87 15.02 -7.87
C ASP A 604 0.75 16.46 -7.36
N GLY A 605 -0.48 16.88 -7.02
CA GLY A 605 -0.72 18.21 -6.45
C GLY A 605 -0.36 19.37 -7.38
N CYS A 606 -0.32 19.14 -8.69
CA CYS A 606 0.14 20.13 -9.66
C CYS A 606 -1.00 21.02 -10.19
N ARG A 607 -0.64 22.20 -10.69
CA ARG A 607 -1.57 23.12 -11.37
C ARG A 607 -1.05 23.49 -12.76
N PHE A 608 -1.89 23.34 -13.77
CA PHE A 608 -1.66 23.77 -15.14
C PHE A 608 -2.68 24.83 -15.50
N ASP A 609 -2.25 26.06 -15.67
CA ASP A 609 -3.12 27.22 -15.86
C ASP A 609 -2.76 27.98 -17.14
N ALA A 610 -3.76 28.22 -17.98
CA ALA A 610 -3.65 29.04 -19.18
C ALA A 610 -2.53 28.63 -20.17
N ASN A 611 -2.17 27.34 -20.23
CA ASN A 611 -1.17 26.84 -21.17
C ASN A 611 -1.80 26.59 -22.55
N ALA A 612 -1.03 26.81 -23.62
CA ALA A 612 -1.55 26.73 -24.98
C ALA A 612 -0.65 25.95 -25.95
N ALA A 613 -1.24 25.05 -26.73
CA ALA A 613 -0.60 24.27 -27.78
C ALA A 613 -1.19 24.58 -29.17
N GLY A 614 -0.34 24.75 -30.18
CA GLY A 614 -0.77 24.91 -31.57
C GLY A 614 -1.20 23.60 -32.25
N ALA A 615 -1.01 22.45 -31.59
CA ALA A 615 -1.51 21.16 -32.03
C ALA A 615 -2.29 20.43 -30.92
N GLU A 616 -1.63 19.66 -30.06
CA GLU A 616 -2.30 18.79 -29.08
C GLU A 616 -1.78 18.98 -27.66
N GLY A 617 -2.63 18.73 -26.65
CA GLY A 617 -2.21 18.77 -25.24
C GLY A 617 -1.86 20.18 -24.79
N GLY A 618 -2.86 21.04 -24.60
CA GLY A 618 -2.64 22.45 -24.24
C GLY A 618 -1.82 22.61 -22.95
N ALA A 619 -1.98 21.71 -22.00
CA ALA A 619 -1.07 21.58 -20.86
C ALA A 619 0.01 20.53 -21.15
N LEU A 620 -0.40 19.29 -21.40
CA LEU A 620 0.51 18.15 -21.51
C LEU A 620 0.16 17.29 -22.71
N TRP A 621 1.19 16.96 -23.49
CA TRP A 621 1.15 15.90 -24.48
C TRP A 621 2.06 14.75 -24.07
N GLN A 622 1.58 13.51 -24.20
CA GLN A 622 2.38 12.31 -23.98
C GLN A 622 2.14 11.26 -25.06
N GLY A 623 3.25 10.70 -25.56
CA GLY A 623 3.27 9.57 -26.48
C GLY A 623 4.05 8.40 -25.88
N GLY A 624 3.39 7.26 -25.66
CA GLY A 624 3.97 6.08 -24.99
C GLY A 624 4.21 6.22 -23.48
N GLY A 625 4.75 5.16 -22.87
CA GLY A 625 4.94 5.09 -21.42
C GLY A 625 3.63 4.96 -20.63
N VAL A 626 3.66 5.40 -19.36
CA VAL A 626 2.49 5.41 -18.46
C VAL A 626 2.29 6.82 -17.91
N LEU A 627 1.04 7.26 -17.78
CA LEU A 627 0.67 8.47 -17.06
C LEU A 627 -0.02 8.11 -15.74
N ALA A 628 0.49 8.65 -14.63
CA ALA A 628 -0.20 8.63 -13.34
C ALA A 628 -0.36 10.06 -12.83
N ALA A 629 -1.59 10.57 -12.83
CA ALA A 629 -1.90 11.94 -12.41
C ALA A 629 -2.89 11.93 -11.24
N ALA A 630 -2.51 12.59 -10.14
CA ALA A 630 -3.30 12.66 -8.92
C ALA A 630 -3.44 14.10 -8.41
N ARG A 631 -4.59 14.42 -7.79
CA ARG A 631 -4.80 15.64 -6.98
C ARG A 631 -4.40 16.95 -7.68
N SER A 632 -4.54 17.01 -9.00
CA SER A 632 -4.02 18.11 -9.83
C SER A 632 -5.15 18.86 -10.54
N ALA A 633 -4.88 20.10 -10.94
CA ALA A 633 -5.84 20.97 -11.61
C ALA A 633 -5.33 21.44 -12.97
N PHE A 634 -6.22 21.40 -13.97
CA PHE A 634 -6.02 21.89 -15.33
C PHE A 634 -7.08 22.94 -15.62
N VAL A 635 -6.67 24.19 -15.67
CA VAL A 635 -7.55 25.36 -15.75
C VAL A 635 -7.19 26.18 -17.00
N ASP A 636 -8.21 26.53 -17.80
CA ASP A 636 -8.09 27.43 -18.95
C ASP A 636 -7.02 27.03 -19.99
N ASN A 637 -6.67 25.74 -20.09
CA ASN A 637 -5.69 25.28 -21.07
C ASN A 637 -6.34 25.09 -22.45
N ALA A 638 -5.59 25.39 -23.52
CA ALA A 638 -6.11 25.37 -24.88
C ALA A 638 -5.20 24.61 -25.86
N ALA A 639 -5.82 23.83 -26.74
CA ALA A 639 -5.13 23.21 -27.89
C ALA A 639 -5.88 23.53 -29.19
N LEU A 640 -5.18 23.47 -30.32
CA LEU A 640 -5.84 23.67 -31.62
C LEU A 640 -6.56 22.41 -32.09
N LEU A 641 -6.07 21.21 -31.81
CA LEU A 641 -6.52 19.96 -32.46
C LEU A 641 -7.14 18.94 -31.49
N ARG A 642 -6.45 18.58 -30.41
CA ARG A 642 -6.89 17.56 -29.43
C ARG A 642 -6.43 17.89 -28.03
N GLY A 643 -7.23 17.53 -27.04
CA GLY A 643 -6.82 17.56 -25.64
C GLY A 643 -6.49 18.97 -25.17
N GLY A 644 -7.51 19.79 -24.91
CA GLY A 644 -7.26 21.18 -24.49
C GLY A 644 -6.40 21.26 -23.22
N ALA A 645 -6.46 20.26 -22.34
CA ALA A 645 -5.45 20.03 -21.30
C ALA A 645 -4.50 18.87 -21.67
N LEU A 646 -5.02 17.65 -21.80
CA LEU A 646 -4.24 16.42 -21.95
C LEU A 646 -4.43 15.80 -23.34
N GLY A 647 -3.35 15.66 -24.10
CA GLY A 647 -3.29 14.87 -25.33
C GLY A 647 -2.48 13.60 -25.11
N LEU A 648 -3.14 12.44 -25.16
CA LEU A 648 -2.55 11.15 -24.77
C LEU A 648 -2.65 10.15 -25.94
N LEU A 649 -1.50 9.77 -26.50
CA LEU A 649 -1.42 8.90 -27.68
C LEU A 649 -0.64 7.60 -27.37
N GLY A 650 -1.34 6.46 -27.40
CA GLY A 650 -0.73 5.15 -27.12
C GLY A 650 -0.24 4.98 -25.67
N VAL A 651 -0.92 5.62 -24.70
CA VAL A 651 -0.50 5.68 -23.28
C VAL A 651 -1.50 4.95 -22.39
N ASN A 652 -0.99 4.15 -21.45
CA ASN A 652 -1.81 3.71 -20.30
C ASN A 652 -1.88 4.84 -19.29
N ALA A 653 -3.09 5.25 -18.89
CA ALA A 653 -3.27 6.44 -18.06
C ALA A 653 -4.19 6.19 -16.86
N GLY A 654 -3.73 6.60 -15.68
CA GLY A 654 -4.50 6.68 -14.45
C GLY A 654 -4.69 8.15 -14.05
N LEU A 655 -5.95 8.60 -14.00
CA LEU A 655 -6.34 9.96 -13.66
C LEU A 655 -7.20 9.94 -12.40
N ASP A 656 -6.66 10.39 -11.27
CA ASP A 656 -7.35 10.36 -9.97
C ASP A 656 -7.47 11.74 -9.33
N ALA A 657 -8.64 12.08 -8.81
CA ALA A 657 -8.88 13.31 -8.06
C ALA A 657 -8.45 14.59 -8.83
N LEU A 658 -8.66 14.60 -10.15
CA LEU A 658 -8.29 15.72 -11.02
C LEU A 658 -9.44 16.70 -11.23
N ARG A 659 -9.11 17.97 -11.45
CA ARG A 659 -10.06 19.01 -11.83
C ARG A 659 -9.70 19.57 -13.20
N PHE A 660 -10.63 19.50 -14.13
CA PHE A 660 -10.52 20.07 -15.47
C PHE A 660 -11.56 21.16 -15.66
N THR A 661 -11.12 22.41 -15.67
CA THR A 661 -12.02 23.57 -15.75
C THR A 661 -11.68 24.41 -16.97
N ASN A 662 -12.69 24.68 -17.81
CA ASN A 662 -12.60 25.60 -18.95
C ASN A 662 -11.49 25.28 -19.96
N ASN A 663 -11.11 24.01 -20.10
CA ASN A 663 -10.13 23.62 -21.10
C ASN A 663 -10.80 23.51 -22.47
N ALA A 664 -10.10 23.93 -23.52
CA ALA A 664 -10.72 24.12 -24.83
C ALA A 664 -9.90 23.55 -25.99
N VAL A 665 -10.60 22.96 -26.97
CA VAL A 665 -10.08 22.71 -28.31
C VAL A 665 -10.68 23.71 -29.27
N THR A 666 -9.83 24.49 -29.94
CA THR A 666 -10.23 25.63 -30.79
C THR A 666 -10.23 25.30 -32.29
N ALA A 667 -10.25 24.01 -32.65
CA ALA A 667 -10.17 23.54 -34.02
C ALA A 667 -11.22 24.19 -34.95
N PRO A 668 -10.90 24.46 -36.23
CA PRO A 668 -11.88 24.93 -37.20
C PRO A 668 -13.07 23.97 -37.37
N ALA A 669 -14.24 24.53 -37.69
CA ALA A 669 -15.45 23.77 -37.93
C ALA A 669 -15.25 22.70 -39.03
N GLY A 670 -15.52 21.43 -38.69
CA GLY A 670 -15.37 20.27 -39.59
C GLY A 670 -14.28 19.28 -39.18
N ASP A 671 -13.41 19.66 -38.25
CA ASP A 671 -12.50 18.71 -37.61
C ASP A 671 -13.26 17.86 -36.57
N LEU A 672 -13.09 16.55 -36.63
CA LEU A 672 -13.73 15.60 -35.71
C LEU A 672 -12.88 15.31 -34.48
N ARG A 673 -11.64 15.83 -34.45
CA ARG A 673 -10.75 15.77 -33.29
C ARG A 673 -11.35 16.58 -32.13
N GLY A 674 -11.19 16.10 -30.90
CA GLY A 674 -11.92 16.63 -29.74
C GLY A 674 -11.31 16.23 -28.39
N GLY A 675 -12.07 16.36 -27.31
CA GLY A 675 -11.56 16.22 -25.93
C GLY A 675 -11.13 17.56 -25.35
N GLY A 676 -12.08 18.40 -24.94
CA GLY A 676 -11.79 19.76 -24.46
C GLY A 676 -10.88 19.77 -23.26
N ALA A 677 -11.02 18.80 -22.36
CA ALA A 677 -10.04 18.50 -21.33
C ALA A 677 -9.06 17.42 -21.79
N VAL A 678 -9.58 16.23 -22.11
CA VAL A 678 -8.77 15.03 -22.35
C VAL A 678 -9.09 14.43 -23.70
N ALA A 679 -8.05 14.23 -24.51
CA ALA A 679 -8.10 13.41 -25.71
C ALA A 679 -7.17 12.21 -25.54
N TRP A 680 -7.74 11.00 -25.58
CA TRP A 680 -7.01 9.76 -25.46
C TRP A 680 -7.25 8.86 -26.67
N GLU A 681 -6.17 8.44 -27.33
CA GLU A 681 -6.21 7.57 -28.51
C GLU A 681 -5.14 6.47 -28.33
N ALA A 682 -5.56 5.28 -27.93
CA ALA A 682 -4.63 4.19 -27.61
C ALA A 682 -5.28 2.80 -27.76
N PRO A 683 -5.29 2.22 -28.97
CA PRO A 683 -5.67 0.83 -29.16
C PRO A 683 -4.80 -0.11 -28.30
N GLY A 684 -5.40 -1.03 -27.55
CA GLY A 684 -4.68 -1.97 -26.68
C GLY A 684 -4.16 -1.39 -25.36
N ALA A 685 -4.56 -0.18 -24.96
CA ALA A 685 -4.19 0.44 -23.69
C ALA A 685 -5.41 0.68 -22.79
N ASP A 686 -5.14 0.93 -21.51
CA ASP A 686 -6.14 1.20 -20.48
C ASP A 686 -6.15 2.68 -20.07
N LEU A 687 -7.35 3.25 -19.94
CA LEU A 687 -7.60 4.54 -19.31
C LEU A 687 -8.49 4.34 -18.08
N LEU A 688 -7.94 4.60 -16.89
CA LEU A 688 -8.64 4.61 -15.63
C LEU A 688 -8.87 6.06 -15.17
N VAL A 689 -10.12 6.45 -14.95
CA VAL A 689 -10.47 7.79 -14.47
C VAL A 689 -11.31 7.69 -13.21
N THR A 690 -10.84 8.26 -12.11
CA THR A 690 -11.51 8.19 -10.80
C THR A 690 -11.56 9.55 -10.12
N ASN A 691 -12.66 9.84 -9.41
CA ASN A 691 -12.77 11.02 -8.55
C ASN A 691 -12.55 12.37 -9.26
N CYS A 692 -12.79 12.42 -10.58
CA CYS A 692 -12.47 13.60 -11.39
C CYS A 692 -13.68 14.50 -11.61
N LEU A 693 -13.42 15.81 -11.68
CA LEU A 693 -14.39 16.85 -11.98
C LEU A 693 -14.05 17.52 -13.31
N PHE A 694 -15.03 17.55 -14.23
CA PHE A 694 -14.91 18.17 -15.54
C PHE A 694 -15.98 19.27 -15.69
N THR A 695 -15.55 20.53 -15.73
CA THR A 695 -16.45 21.69 -15.76
C THR A 695 -16.11 22.65 -16.89
N GLY A 696 -17.13 23.10 -17.64
CA GLY A 696 -16.99 24.19 -18.61
C GLY A 696 -16.03 23.90 -19.78
N ASN A 697 -15.65 22.64 -20.02
CA ASN A 697 -14.71 22.30 -21.09
C ASN A 697 -15.41 22.30 -22.45
N GLU A 698 -14.69 22.71 -23.51
CA GLU A 698 -15.26 22.86 -24.85
C GLU A 698 -14.42 22.20 -25.95
N ALA A 699 -15.06 21.45 -26.85
CA ALA A 699 -14.40 20.86 -28.01
C ALA A 699 -15.37 20.58 -29.17
N PRO A 700 -14.88 20.25 -30.37
CA PRO A 700 -15.75 19.79 -31.46
C PRO A 700 -16.55 18.51 -31.11
N GLU A 701 -15.89 17.53 -30.49
CA GLU A 701 -16.50 16.30 -29.97
C GLU A 701 -15.97 15.98 -28.57
N GLY A 702 -16.81 15.47 -27.66
CA GLY A 702 -16.36 15.14 -26.32
C GLY A 702 -15.92 16.39 -25.57
N GLY A 703 -16.88 17.27 -25.21
CA GLY A 703 -16.56 18.59 -24.66
C GLY A 703 -15.62 18.52 -23.46
N ALA A 704 -15.74 17.49 -22.62
CA ALA A 704 -14.73 17.16 -21.63
C ALA A 704 -13.73 16.11 -22.13
N LEU A 705 -14.19 14.90 -22.39
CA LEU A 705 -13.32 13.75 -22.67
C LEU A 705 -13.69 13.09 -24.00
N ARG A 706 -12.68 12.89 -24.84
CA ARG A 706 -12.76 12.05 -26.02
C ARG A 706 -11.84 10.86 -25.85
N ALA A 707 -12.37 9.66 -26.00
CA ALA A 707 -11.63 8.40 -26.02
C ALA A 707 -11.81 7.70 -27.37
N ASP A 708 -10.72 7.18 -27.93
CA ASP A 708 -10.68 6.46 -29.20
C ASP A 708 -9.79 5.20 -29.07
N GLY A 709 -10.42 4.01 -29.13
CA GLY A 709 -9.74 2.73 -28.89
C GLY A 709 -9.49 2.38 -27.41
N GLY A 710 -9.01 1.16 -27.15
CA GLY A 710 -8.61 0.67 -25.81
C GLY A 710 -9.77 0.45 -24.83
N ARG A 711 -9.44 0.21 -23.56
CA ARG A 711 -10.43 0.00 -22.48
C ARG A 711 -10.47 1.21 -21.54
N LEU A 712 -11.64 1.85 -21.49
CA LEU A 712 -11.92 2.92 -20.54
C LEU A 712 -12.73 2.41 -19.36
N SER A 713 -12.26 2.68 -18.14
CA SER A 713 -13.00 2.47 -16.89
C SER A 713 -13.05 3.76 -16.09
N GLY A 714 -14.25 4.25 -15.80
CA GLY A 714 -14.50 5.50 -15.09
C GLY A 714 -15.35 5.30 -13.84
N ALA A 715 -15.01 5.95 -12.73
CA ALA A 715 -15.85 5.96 -11.53
C ALA A 715 -15.81 7.29 -10.77
N GLN A 716 -16.91 7.66 -10.11
CA GLN A 716 -16.96 8.86 -9.25
C GLN A 716 -16.61 10.14 -10.03
N LEU A 717 -17.17 10.26 -11.23
CA LEU A 717 -16.91 11.37 -12.15
C LEU A 717 -18.08 12.36 -12.11
N THR A 718 -17.76 13.66 -12.19
CA THR A 718 -18.77 14.71 -12.37
C THR A 718 -18.46 15.50 -13.63
N PHE A 719 -19.42 15.54 -14.55
CA PHE A 719 -19.38 16.33 -15.78
C PHE A 719 -20.49 17.36 -15.76
N TRP A 720 -20.13 18.65 -15.72
CA TRP A 720 -21.10 19.75 -15.70
C TRP A 720 -20.73 20.88 -16.65
N GLY A 721 -21.71 21.38 -17.40
CA GLY A 721 -21.54 22.58 -18.22
C GLY A 721 -20.53 22.43 -19.36
N ASN A 722 -20.14 21.20 -19.71
CA ASN A 722 -19.23 20.95 -20.83
C ASN A 722 -19.99 21.06 -22.17
N ARG A 723 -19.31 21.54 -23.20
CA ARG A 723 -19.92 21.83 -24.50
C ARG A 723 -19.18 21.11 -25.62
N ALA A 724 -19.95 20.44 -26.48
CA ALA A 724 -19.46 19.97 -27.77
C ALA A 724 -20.14 20.70 -28.92
N LEU A 725 -19.36 21.08 -29.94
CA LEU A 725 -19.91 21.73 -31.14
C LEU A 725 -20.67 20.76 -32.04
N ARG A 726 -20.47 19.44 -31.87
CA ARG A 726 -21.11 18.43 -32.69
C ARG A 726 -21.79 17.34 -31.86
N ARG A 727 -21.04 16.57 -31.08
CA ARG A 727 -21.60 15.46 -30.29
C ARG A 727 -20.88 15.20 -28.98
N GLY A 728 -21.61 14.67 -28.00
CA GLY A 728 -21.05 14.23 -26.73
C GLY A 728 -20.54 15.42 -25.92
N GLY A 729 -21.45 16.23 -25.37
CA GLY A 729 -21.09 17.45 -24.64
C GLY A 729 -20.17 17.17 -23.44
N ALA A 730 -20.35 16.06 -22.73
CA ALA A 730 -19.34 15.57 -21.80
C ALA A 730 -18.38 14.57 -22.48
N LEU A 731 -18.92 13.45 -22.98
CA LEU A 731 -18.12 12.30 -23.44
C LEU A 731 -18.30 11.99 -24.92
N ALA A 732 -17.20 11.73 -25.64
CA ALA A 732 -17.22 11.09 -26.96
C ALA A 732 -16.36 9.81 -26.94
N LEU A 733 -17.01 8.66 -27.10
CA LEU A 733 -16.40 7.32 -27.00
C LEU A 733 -16.42 6.66 -28.39
N MET A 734 -15.28 6.71 -29.09
CA MET A 734 -15.16 6.32 -30.48
C MET A 734 -14.51 4.92 -30.59
N GLY A 735 -15.18 3.99 -31.25
CA GLY A 735 -14.61 2.74 -31.79
C GLY A 735 -13.71 1.93 -30.84
N THR A 736 -14.17 1.56 -29.64
CA THR A 736 -13.30 0.92 -28.63
C THR A 736 -12.88 -0.51 -28.96
N GLY A 737 -13.61 -1.25 -29.81
CA GLY A 737 -13.17 -2.49 -30.49
C GLY A 737 -12.82 -3.73 -29.64
N GLU A 738 -12.35 -3.53 -28.41
CA GLU A 738 -11.80 -4.54 -27.50
C GLU A 738 -12.73 -4.81 -26.33
N ALA A 739 -13.32 -3.75 -25.74
CA ALA A 739 -14.35 -3.84 -24.70
C ALA A 739 -15.24 -2.58 -24.69
N ASP A 740 -16.45 -2.71 -24.16
CA ASP A 740 -17.34 -1.57 -23.94
C ASP A 740 -16.78 -0.71 -22.78
N PRO A 741 -16.69 0.62 -22.94
CA PRO A 741 -16.36 1.52 -21.85
C PRO A 741 -17.33 1.36 -20.68
N VAL A 742 -16.81 1.36 -19.45
CA VAL A 742 -17.62 1.28 -18.24
C VAL A 742 -17.50 2.57 -17.46
N ILE A 743 -18.64 3.23 -17.21
CA ILE A 743 -18.74 4.40 -16.34
C ILE A 743 -19.65 4.05 -15.17
N ALA A 744 -19.15 4.17 -13.94
CA ALA A 744 -19.88 3.83 -12.73
C ALA A 744 -19.98 5.01 -11.76
N ASN A 745 -21.01 5.04 -10.91
CA ASN A 745 -21.12 5.98 -9.78
C ASN A 745 -20.84 7.44 -10.17
N SER A 746 -21.35 7.90 -11.32
CA SER A 746 -20.95 9.18 -11.93
C SER A 746 -22.16 10.05 -12.30
N ILE A 747 -21.95 11.36 -12.37
CA ILE A 747 -22.97 12.35 -12.74
C ILE A 747 -22.57 13.01 -14.06
N LEU A 748 -23.42 12.87 -15.07
CA LEU A 748 -23.34 13.57 -16.34
C LEU A 748 -24.62 14.40 -16.49
N TRP A 749 -24.49 15.71 -16.23
CA TRP A 749 -25.65 16.60 -16.23
C TRP A 749 -25.30 18.01 -16.67
N GLY A 750 -26.23 18.69 -17.34
CA GLY A 750 -26.08 20.09 -17.71
C GLY A 750 -25.04 20.31 -18.82
N ASN A 751 -24.68 19.27 -19.56
CA ASN A 751 -23.77 19.37 -20.70
C ASN A 751 -24.56 19.71 -21.98
N ALA A 752 -23.88 20.16 -23.03
CA ALA A 752 -24.53 20.67 -24.24
C ALA A 752 -23.85 20.19 -25.52
N ALA A 753 -24.61 19.57 -26.43
CA ALA A 753 -24.17 19.29 -27.80
C ALA A 753 -25.37 19.24 -28.76
N PRO A 754 -25.18 19.51 -30.06
CA PRO A 754 -26.23 19.29 -31.06
C PRO A 754 -26.70 17.82 -31.13
N GLU A 755 -25.77 16.87 -31.02
CA GLU A 755 -26.06 15.43 -31.00
C GLU A 755 -25.61 14.84 -29.65
N ALA A 756 -26.56 14.37 -28.85
CA ALA A 756 -26.29 13.69 -27.56
C ALA A 756 -25.46 14.54 -26.58
N SER A 757 -26.15 15.44 -25.88
CA SER A 757 -25.54 16.41 -24.95
C SER A 757 -24.66 15.81 -23.87
N GLU A 758 -25.00 14.63 -23.34
CA GLU A 758 -24.20 14.02 -22.27
C GLU A 758 -23.08 13.16 -22.84
N PHE A 759 -23.40 12.18 -23.70
CA PHE A 759 -22.39 11.29 -24.26
C PHE A 759 -22.74 10.83 -25.67
N ALA A 760 -21.72 10.57 -26.49
CA ALA A 760 -21.85 9.91 -27.77
C ALA A 760 -20.97 8.65 -27.81
N ALA A 761 -21.58 7.47 -27.92
CA ALA A 761 -20.88 6.19 -27.94
C ALA A 761 -21.44 5.25 -29.02
N PRO A 762 -21.08 5.44 -30.31
CA PRO A 762 -21.60 4.61 -31.40
C PRO A 762 -21.26 3.12 -31.29
N GLY A 763 -20.20 2.76 -30.56
CA GLY A 763 -19.80 1.37 -30.28
C GLY A 763 -20.49 0.74 -29.08
N GLY A 764 -21.27 1.50 -28.31
CA GLY A 764 -21.79 1.09 -27.00
C GLY A 764 -20.95 1.64 -25.85
N ALA A 765 -21.59 1.72 -24.68
CA ALA A 765 -20.97 2.04 -23.40
C ALA A 765 -21.91 1.52 -22.28
N GLU A 766 -21.33 1.08 -21.17
CA GLU A 766 -22.09 0.64 -20.00
C GLU A 766 -22.05 1.69 -18.91
N PHE A 767 -23.24 2.13 -18.47
CA PHE A 767 -23.42 3.00 -17.32
C PHE A 767 -24.03 2.23 -16.14
N ARG A 768 -23.40 2.34 -14.96
CA ARG A 768 -23.84 1.67 -13.72
C ARG A 768 -23.96 2.68 -12.59
N HIS A 769 -25.12 2.77 -11.95
CA HIS A 769 -25.31 3.70 -10.81
C HIS A 769 -24.98 5.16 -11.15
N CYS A 770 -25.36 5.59 -12.36
CA CYS A 770 -25.06 6.94 -12.85
C CYS A 770 -26.30 7.84 -12.86
N VAL A 771 -26.08 9.14 -12.77
CA VAL A 771 -27.09 10.17 -13.01
C VAL A 771 -26.84 10.73 -14.41
N LEU A 772 -27.83 10.63 -15.29
CA LEU A 772 -27.66 10.93 -16.70
C LEU A 772 -28.91 11.60 -17.29
N ALA A 773 -28.74 12.84 -17.77
CA ALA A 773 -29.83 13.57 -18.41
C ALA A 773 -30.28 12.90 -19.72
N GLY A 774 -31.58 12.60 -19.83
CA GLY A 774 -32.19 12.01 -21.01
C GLY A 774 -32.16 10.49 -21.07
N GLY A 775 -31.69 9.82 -20.01
CA GLY A 775 -31.87 8.39 -19.75
C GLY A 775 -31.30 7.45 -20.81
N ALA A 776 -30.03 7.07 -20.69
CA ALA A 776 -29.48 5.94 -21.46
C ALA A 776 -29.81 4.60 -20.79
N GLY A 777 -29.98 3.55 -21.60
CA GLY A 777 -30.10 2.18 -21.08
C GLY A 777 -28.87 1.78 -20.25
N GLY A 778 -29.10 1.14 -19.11
CA GLY A 778 -28.06 0.75 -18.16
C GLY A 778 -28.66 0.22 -16.85
N LYS A 779 -27.85 -0.35 -15.96
CA LYS A 779 -28.32 -0.79 -14.64
C LYS A 779 -28.31 0.40 -13.68
N LEU A 780 -29.47 0.68 -13.06
CA LEU A 780 -29.62 1.70 -12.01
C LEU A 780 -29.18 3.11 -12.46
N VAL A 781 -29.62 3.54 -13.65
CA VAL A 781 -29.42 4.91 -14.16
C VAL A 781 -30.58 5.81 -13.72
N ILE A 782 -30.26 6.95 -13.12
CA ILE A 782 -31.22 7.96 -12.64
C ILE A 782 -31.28 9.10 -13.65
N ASP A 783 -32.47 9.41 -14.16
CA ASP A 783 -32.73 10.57 -15.03
C ASP A 783 -33.53 11.61 -14.25
N LEU A 784 -32.89 12.19 -13.23
CA LEU A 784 -33.42 13.27 -12.41
C LEU A 784 -32.29 14.25 -12.12
N ASP A 785 -32.65 15.52 -12.03
CA ASP A 785 -31.73 16.60 -11.68
C ASP A 785 -30.97 16.26 -10.40
N PRO A 786 -29.61 16.24 -10.43
CA PRO A 786 -28.82 15.95 -9.24
C PRO A 786 -28.98 16.99 -8.14
N ARG A 787 -29.49 18.20 -8.43
CA ARG A 787 -29.64 19.29 -7.45
C ARG A 787 -28.32 19.62 -6.76
N PHE A 788 -27.33 20.03 -7.53
CA PHE A 788 -26.11 20.63 -6.97
C PHE A 788 -26.45 21.93 -6.23
N ARG A 789 -25.75 22.21 -5.12
CA ARG A 789 -26.01 23.40 -4.29
C ARG A 789 -25.69 24.71 -4.99
N ASP A 790 -24.52 24.82 -5.62
CA ASP A 790 -24.10 26.01 -6.39
C ASP A 790 -23.09 25.62 -7.47
N PRO A 791 -23.53 24.96 -8.55
CA PRO A 791 -22.63 24.48 -9.59
C PRO A 791 -21.96 25.61 -10.39
N ASP A 792 -22.59 26.78 -10.49
CA ASP A 792 -22.00 27.97 -11.13
C ASP A 792 -20.91 28.61 -10.26
N GLY A 793 -21.03 28.50 -8.93
CA GLY A 793 -20.00 28.86 -7.96
C GLY A 793 -18.94 27.79 -7.70
N GLY A 794 -19.04 26.63 -8.38
CA GLY A 794 -18.09 25.51 -8.25
C GLY A 794 -18.37 24.54 -7.10
N ASP A 795 -19.51 24.67 -6.41
CA ASP A 795 -19.98 23.73 -5.40
C ASP A 795 -20.88 22.65 -6.01
N PHE A 796 -20.27 21.50 -6.30
CA PHE A 796 -20.92 20.30 -6.82
C PHE A 796 -21.36 19.33 -5.72
N SER A 797 -21.47 19.77 -4.47
CA SER A 797 -22.14 18.97 -3.45
C SER A 797 -23.64 18.89 -3.73
N LEU A 798 -24.23 17.73 -3.41
CA LEU A 798 -25.66 17.50 -3.57
C LEU A 798 -26.43 18.23 -2.45
N ASP A 799 -27.55 18.84 -2.81
CA ASP A 799 -28.52 19.36 -1.85
C ASP A 799 -29.12 18.21 -1.00
N ASP A 800 -29.55 18.51 0.23
CA ASP A 800 -30.09 17.52 1.16
C ASP A 800 -31.36 16.82 0.62
N ASP A 801 -32.09 17.48 -0.28
CA ASP A 801 -33.26 16.93 -0.99
C ASP A 801 -32.92 16.39 -2.40
N SER A 802 -31.64 16.10 -2.67
CA SER A 802 -31.22 15.54 -3.95
C SER A 802 -31.76 14.12 -4.13
N PRO A 803 -32.37 13.80 -5.29
CA PRO A 803 -32.85 12.44 -5.59
C PRO A 803 -31.71 11.43 -5.75
N CYS A 804 -30.46 11.89 -5.81
CA CYS A 804 -29.27 11.06 -5.99
C CYS A 804 -28.66 10.61 -4.65
N LEU A 805 -28.99 11.27 -3.54
CA LEU A 805 -28.51 10.89 -2.21
C LEU A 805 -29.02 9.50 -1.82
N GLY A 806 -28.09 8.60 -1.50
CA GLY A 806 -28.40 7.23 -1.06
C GLY A 806 -28.94 6.29 -2.15
N ALA A 807 -28.95 6.72 -3.42
CA ALA A 807 -29.46 5.91 -4.53
C ALA A 807 -28.40 4.95 -5.13
N GLY A 808 -27.13 5.12 -4.76
CA GLY A 808 -26.08 4.11 -4.99
C GLY A 808 -26.24 2.95 -3.99
N ALA A 809 -26.57 1.76 -4.48
CA ALA A 809 -26.70 0.58 -3.63
C ALA A 809 -25.33 0.13 -3.07
N ARG A 810 -25.35 -0.44 -1.85
CA ARG A 810 -24.24 -1.10 -1.15
C ARG A 810 -23.81 -2.44 -1.80
N GLU A 811 -23.77 -2.52 -3.13
CA GLU A 811 -23.30 -3.72 -3.85
C GLU A 811 -22.18 -3.33 -4.82
N GLY A 812 -20.95 -3.67 -4.46
CA GLY A 812 -19.74 -3.46 -5.26
C GLY A 812 -18.54 -3.17 -4.39
#